data_AF-A0A849EZH5-F1
#
_entry.id   AF-A0A849EZH5-F1
#
_cell.length_a   1.000
_cell.length_b   1.000
_cell.length_c   1.000
_cell.angle_alpha   90.00
_cell.angle_beta   90.00
_cell.angle_gamma   90.00
#
_symmetry.space_group_name_H-M   'P 1'
#
loop_
_entity.id
_entity.type
_entity.pdbx_description
1 polymer ?
#
loop_
_entity_poly.entity_id
_entity_poly.type
_entity_poly.pdbx_seq_one_letter_code
_entity_poly.pdbx_strand_id
1 'polypeptide(L)'
;MQTTTVLLIILAAVVAILIVLFQYFHKSKTRGKLRLLLSFLRFIALFSAFLLLVNPKFAKKDFTLERSNLLVLADNSSSIKNIGAALQIDSILQKITSSNKLSEKFNVEQFRFGVDIGVLDSLDQSDKATNIVKALKSLNTIYGNSESAIILLSDGNSTLGEDYEYYSENQKFPIYPIVLGDTARYDDLGITQVNTNKYAFLQNRFPVEIFVSYDGNENVSTDLSITLDGNRIHSQKLNFTKDINSKVLNINVLASSVGLKTMTIDIEPLVNEKNKKNNFKNVAIEVIDEKTNVAIVSDLLHPDVGALKKSIESNEQRSVRIVKPGVDLKELDDIDLFVLYQPTISFNRIFDLIDKVKSNSFLISGPKTDWNFLNNIQNSLTKNSYDQKEEVTPVINPSFSKFDISSLVFDNYPPLETNLGEVIINKGHEVLLGQRIKGTEIGEPLLVLTESGLDREAILFGENLWKWRVQNYRENQNFNDFDDLIGKIVFYLTLNETRSRLILNYQSFYEGNSEAKIAANYFDESYSFDPDAMILLSLKQTGESNIQEFPMLLKGDFYEADLSNMPSGEYTFTVKVVDENISKSGSFRILDFDVEQQFTSSNYKKLDRIAQSTAAELYFPDETNELINDLINEDKYKPVQKSHQNVVSLVDFRFLLGIIVVALAAEWFIRKYNGLT
;
A
#
# COMPACT_ATOMS: atom_id res chain seq x y z
N MET A 1 9.29 46.61 40.30
CA MET A 1 8.38 47.63 39.71
C MET A 1 9.21 48.61 38.92
N GLN A 2 8.73 49.09 37.78
CA GLN A 2 9.43 50.13 37.02
C GLN A 2 9.42 51.45 37.80
N THR A 3 10.51 52.22 37.73
CA THR A 3 10.66 53.52 38.40
C THR A 3 9.57 54.52 37.98
N THR A 4 9.13 54.45 36.72
CA THR A 4 8.01 55.22 36.16
C THR A 4 6.69 54.94 36.88
N THR A 5 6.37 53.68 37.16
CA THR A 5 5.15 53.30 37.90
C THR A 5 5.17 53.85 39.32
N VAL A 6 6.32 53.84 40.00
CA VAL A 6 6.46 54.39 41.36
C VAL A 6 6.23 55.90 41.36
N LEU A 7 6.79 56.63 40.40
CA LEU A 7 6.57 58.07 40.25
C LEU A 7 5.09 58.41 39.99
N LEU A 8 4.41 57.62 39.15
CA LEU A 8 2.97 57.80 38.89
C LEU A 8 2.10 57.54 40.13
N ILE A 9 2.47 56.58 40.98
CA ILE A 9 1.77 56.33 42.26
C ILE A 9 1.96 57.53 43.21
N ILE A 10 3.17 58.08 43.29
CA ILE A 10 3.44 59.27 44.11
C ILE A 10 2.63 60.47 43.59
N LEU A 11 2.61 60.67 42.27
CA LEU A 11 1.80 61.71 41.64
C LEU A 11 0.30 61.53 41.95
N ALA A 12 -0.21 60.30 41.82
CA ALA A 12 -1.59 59.97 42.17
C ALA A 12 -1.93 60.31 43.63
N ALA A 13 -1.03 60.04 44.58
CA ALA A 13 -1.19 60.40 45.98
C ALA A 13 -1.24 61.93 46.17
N VAL A 14 -0.32 62.66 45.57
CA VAL A 14 -0.26 64.13 45.66
C VAL A 14 -1.51 64.77 45.07
N VAL A 15 -1.94 64.33 43.88
CA VAL A 15 -3.16 64.83 43.22
C VAL A 15 -4.40 64.53 44.07
N ALA A 16 -4.53 63.32 44.62
CA ALA A 16 -5.64 62.97 45.51
C ALA A 16 -5.67 63.86 46.76
N ILE A 17 -4.52 64.12 47.40
CA ILE A 17 -4.42 65.02 48.56
C ILE A 17 -4.85 66.45 48.19
N LEU A 18 -4.35 66.99 47.08
CA LEU A 18 -4.69 68.34 46.62
C LEU A 18 -6.20 68.50 46.36
N ILE A 19 -6.81 67.53 45.70
CA ILE A 19 -8.27 67.52 45.44
C ILE A 19 -9.05 67.49 46.76
N VAL A 20 -8.64 66.64 47.71
CA VAL A 20 -9.30 66.52 49.02
C VAL A 20 -9.17 67.79 49.84
N LEU A 21 -7.97 68.38 49.90
CA LEU A 21 -7.73 69.65 50.60
C LEU A 21 -8.59 70.77 50.01
N PHE A 22 -8.66 70.88 48.68
CA PHE A 22 -9.49 71.86 48.01
C PHE A 22 -10.98 71.67 48.32
N GLN A 23 -11.50 70.44 48.23
CA GLN A 23 -12.91 70.15 48.47
C GLN A 23 -13.34 70.40 49.92
N TYR A 24 -12.52 70.01 50.90
CA TYR A 24 -12.92 69.99 52.31
C TYR A 24 -12.39 71.14 53.16
N PHE A 25 -11.26 71.76 52.82
CA PHE A 25 -10.71 72.88 53.59
C PHE A 25 -11.06 74.25 52.99
N HIS A 26 -11.34 74.35 51.69
CA HIS A 26 -11.66 75.64 51.05
C HIS A 26 -13.17 75.89 50.88
N LYS A 27 -13.98 74.88 50.52
CA LYS A 27 -15.42 75.06 50.17
C LYS A 27 -16.42 74.55 51.22
N SER A 28 -16.01 73.77 52.21
CA SER A 28 -16.93 73.08 53.12
C SER A 28 -17.38 73.92 54.33
N LYS A 29 -18.69 73.91 54.62
CA LYS A 29 -19.30 74.49 55.84
C LYS A 29 -19.18 73.60 57.09
N THR A 30 -18.61 72.40 57.00
CA THR A 30 -18.48 71.44 58.12
C THR A 30 -17.33 71.79 59.06
N ARG A 31 -17.52 71.80 60.39
CA ARG A 31 -16.43 72.08 61.36
C ARG A 31 -16.10 70.86 62.23
N GLY A 32 -14.83 70.70 62.62
CA GLY A 32 -14.38 69.70 63.61
C GLY A 32 -13.90 68.36 63.03
N LYS A 33 -13.83 67.32 63.90
CA LYS A 33 -13.28 65.98 63.59
C LYS A 33 -13.97 65.26 62.43
N LEU A 34 -15.24 65.58 62.18
CA LEU A 34 -16.02 65.03 61.07
C LEU A 34 -15.44 65.39 59.69
N ARG A 35 -14.85 66.59 59.56
CA ARG A 35 -14.19 67.03 58.32
C ARG A 35 -12.98 66.16 58.00
N LEU A 36 -12.17 65.82 59.00
CA LEU A 36 -10.99 64.99 58.84
C LEU A 36 -11.36 63.57 58.40
N LEU A 37 -12.40 62.97 59.02
CA LEU A 37 -12.88 61.65 58.65
C LEU A 37 -13.41 61.60 57.21
N LEU A 38 -14.24 62.56 56.81
CA LEU A 38 -14.77 62.65 55.45
C LEU A 38 -13.69 62.92 54.40
N SER A 39 -12.69 63.76 54.73
CA SER A 39 -11.51 64.00 53.89
C SER A 39 -10.69 62.74 53.68
N PHE A 40 -10.50 61.95 54.75
CA PHE A 40 -9.76 60.68 54.69
C PHE A 40 -10.47 59.63 53.84
N LEU A 41 -11.78 59.46 54.00
CA LEU A 41 -12.58 58.56 53.15
C LEU A 41 -12.53 58.98 51.66
N ARG A 42 -12.63 60.28 51.39
CA ARG A 42 -12.49 60.83 50.03
C ARG A 42 -11.10 60.58 49.44
N PHE A 43 -10.06 60.77 50.25
CA PHE A 43 -8.69 60.47 49.85
C PHE A 43 -8.52 59.00 49.48
N ILE A 44 -9.01 58.07 50.31
CA ILE A 44 -8.94 56.64 50.02
C ILE A 44 -9.63 56.31 48.70
N ALA A 45 -10.82 56.86 48.44
CA ALA A 45 -11.55 56.61 47.21
C ALA A 45 -10.80 57.15 45.97
N LEU A 46 -10.35 58.41 46.01
CA LEU A 46 -9.63 59.03 44.88
C LEU A 46 -8.26 58.40 44.65
N PHE A 47 -7.52 58.12 45.72
CA PHE A 47 -6.22 57.48 45.62
C PHE A 47 -6.34 56.06 45.06
N SER A 48 -7.29 55.26 45.55
CA SER A 48 -7.53 53.90 45.03
C SER A 48 -7.99 53.91 43.56
N ALA A 49 -8.80 54.89 43.15
CA ALA A 49 -9.21 55.07 41.76
C ALA A 49 -8.04 55.48 40.85
N PHE A 50 -7.17 56.40 41.30
CA PHE A 50 -5.96 56.74 40.56
C PHE A 50 -4.95 55.58 40.52
N LEU A 51 -4.88 54.78 41.58
CA LEU A 51 -4.05 53.58 41.64
C LEU A 51 -4.50 52.52 40.61
N LEU A 52 -5.82 52.39 40.38
CA LEU A 52 -6.37 51.58 39.29
C LEU A 52 -5.98 52.12 37.91
N LEU A 53 -6.00 53.44 37.73
CA LEU A 53 -5.59 54.11 36.48
C LEU A 53 -4.09 53.90 36.17
N VAL A 54 -3.24 53.91 37.19
CA VAL A 54 -1.81 53.62 37.06
C VAL A 54 -1.56 52.13 36.79
N ASN A 55 -2.47 51.25 37.22
CA ASN A 55 -2.43 49.78 37.03
C ASN A 55 -1.04 49.15 37.22
N PRO A 56 -0.44 49.24 38.42
CA PRO A 56 0.87 48.64 38.66
C PRO A 56 0.82 47.13 38.46
N LYS A 57 1.85 46.58 37.80
CA LYS A 57 1.97 45.13 37.55
C LYS A 57 2.97 44.52 38.52
N PHE A 58 2.60 43.39 39.11
CA PHE A 58 3.46 42.59 39.97
C PHE A 58 3.92 41.36 39.20
N ALA A 59 5.23 41.21 39.04
CA ALA A 59 5.82 40.02 38.44
C ALA A 59 6.22 39.05 39.54
N LYS A 60 5.63 37.85 39.54
CA LYS A 60 6.09 36.72 40.33
C LYS A 60 6.87 35.78 39.40
N LYS A 61 8.08 35.40 39.81
CA LYS A 61 8.85 34.35 39.13
C LYS A 61 8.57 33.05 39.86
N ASP A 62 7.93 32.11 39.18
CA ASP A 62 7.82 30.74 39.63
C ASP A 62 8.84 29.90 38.88
N PHE A 63 9.48 28.96 39.57
CA PHE A 63 10.47 28.08 38.99
C PHE A 63 9.92 26.66 38.96
N THR A 64 10.02 26.02 37.80
CA THR A 64 9.68 24.60 37.63
C THR A 64 10.94 23.84 37.22
N LEU A 65 11.10 22.65 37.79
CA LEU A 65 12.17 21.74 37.41
C LEU A 65 11.67 20.92 36.22
N GLU A 66 12.38 20.98 35.09
CA GLU A 66 12.08 20.18 33.91
C GLU A 66 13.15 19.09 33.78
N ARG A 67 12.69 17.83 33.80
CA ARG A 67 13.54 16.64 33.67
C ARG A 67 13.62 16.24 32.20
N SER A 68 14.72 15.64 31.80
CA SER A 68 14.85 15.03 30.48
C SER A 68 13.92 13.80 30.36
N ASN A 69 13.51 13.44 29.15
CA ASN A 69 12.67 12.26 28.93
C ASN A 69 13.53 11.02 28.65
N LEU A 70 13.21 9.89 29.28
CA LEU A 70 13.79 8.58 28.95
C LEU A 70 12.71 7.71 28.33
N LEU A 71 12.81 7.51 27.03
CA LEU A 71 11.80 6.82 26.21
C LEU A 71 12.25 5.38 26.01
N VAL A 72 11.59 4.43 26.65
CA VAL A 72 11.89 3.00 26.52
C VAL A 72 10.98 2.41 25.44
N LEU A 73 11.57 1.97 24.33
CA LEU A 73 10.90 1.29 23.23
C LEU A 73 11.12 -0.22 23.38
N ALA A 74 10.05 -0.98 23.57
CA ALA A 74 10.08 -2.44 23.62
C ALA A 74 9.47 -3.05 22.36
N ASP A 75 10.23 -3.93 21.72
CA ASP A 75 9.78 -4.66 20.53
C ASP A 75 8.72 -5.70 20.91
N ASN A 76 7.58 -5.65 20.24
CA ASN A 76 6.43 -6.53 20.43
C ASN A 76 6.24 -7.50 19.25
N SER A 77 7.28 -7.67 18.42
CA SER A 77 7.25 -8.60 17.31
C SER A 77 7.24 -10.06 17.76
N SER A 78 6.76 -10.95 16.88
CA SER A 78 6.78 -12.38 17.11
C SER A 78 8.21 -12.96 17.13
N SER A 79 9.21 -12.28 16.54
CA SER A 79 10.62 -12.71 16.57
C SER A 79 11.13 -12.80 18.00
N ILE A 80 10.78 -11.83 18.86
CA ILE A 80 11.12 -11.77 20.29
C ILE A 80 10.65 -13.01 21.04
N LYS A 81 9.45 -13.50 20.73
CA LYS A 81 8.91 -14.74 21.31
C LYS A 81 9.69 -15.96 20.82
N ASN A 82 10.01 -16.02 19.53
CA ASN A 82 10.73 -17.16 18.92
C ASN A 82 12.16 -17.31 19.46
N ILE A 83 12.85 -16.20 19.73
CA ILE A 83 14.19 -16.19 20.33
C ILE A 83 14.17 -16.33 21.86
N GLY A 84 12.98 -16.35 22.48
CA GLY A 84 12.82 -16.49 23.93
C GLY A 84 13.21 -15.25 24.74
N ALA A 85 13.21 -14.06 24.14
CA ALA A 85 13.65 -12.81 24.76
C ALA A 85 12.54 -12.09 25.58
N ALA A 86 11.30 -12.57 25.56
CA ALA A 86 10.19 -11.94 26.30
C ALA A 86 10.50 -11.74 27.80
N LEU A 87 11.04 -12.77 28.47
CA LEU A 87 11.43 -12.67 29.89
C LEU A 87 12.60 -11.70 30.12
N GLN A 88 13.47 -11.51 29.11
CA GLN A 88 14.58 -10.56 29.19
C GLN A 88 14.03 -9.13 29.17
N ILE A 89 13.07 -8.83 28.28
CA ILE A 89 12.41 -7.52 28.23
C ILE A 89 11.76 -7.19 29.56
N ASP A 90 10.98 -8.11 30.14
CA ASP A 90 10.30 -7.88 31.43
C ASP A 90 11.31 -7.56 32.55
N SER A 91 12.41 -8.32 32.60
CA SER A 91 13.52 -8.09 33.54
C SER A 91 14.17 -6.70 33.36
N ILE A 92 14.43 -6.29 32.12
CA ILE A 92 15.02 -4.98 31.79
C ILE A 92 14.06 -3.85 32.19
N LEU A 93 12.79 -3.95 31.79
CA LEU A 93 11.75 -2.96 32.12
C LEU A 93 11.59 -2.82 33.63
N GLN A 94 11.60 -3.93 34.37
CA GLN A 94 11.53 -3.91 35.83
C GLN A 94 12.74 -3.22 36.45
N LYS A 95 13.96 -3.46 35.95
CA LYS A 95 15.19 -2.79 36.42
C LYS A 95 15.14 -1.29 36.17
N ILE A 96 14.69 -0.85 34.99
CA ILE A 96 14.60 0.56 34.62
C ILE A 96 13.55 1.28 35.48
N THR A 97 12.35 0.71 35.61
CA THR A 97 11.22 1.30 36.35
C THR A 97 11.45 1.34 37.86
N SER A 98 12.12 0.33 38.42
CA SER A 98 12.41 0.26 39.86
C SER A 98 13.59 1.14 40.29
N SER A 99 14.29 1.76 39.34
CA SER A 99 15.46 2.59 39.62
C SER A 99 15.05 4.00 40.08
N ASN A 100 15.05 4.22 41.39
CA ASN A 100 14.79 5.54 41.97
C ASN A 100 15.72 6.62 41.39
N LYS A 101 17.00 6.29 41.16
CA LYS A 101 17.99 7.23 40.61
C LYS A 101 17.63 7.71 39.20
N LEU A 102 17.07 6.83 38.36
CA LEU A 102 16.58 7.23 37.04
C LEU A 102 15.35 8.11 37.15
N SER A 103 14.40 7.76 38.02
CA SER A 103 13.16 8.53 38.21
C SER A 103 13.38 9.96 38.75
N GLU A 104 14.48 10.18 39.47
CA GLU A 104 14.88 11.52 39.95
C GLU A 104 15.39 12.41 38.82
N LYS A 105 16.06 11.83 37.82
CA LYS A 105 16.73 12.54 36.74
C LYS A 105 15.89 12.64 35.47
N PHE A 106 15.11 11.60 35.17
CA PHE A 106 14.32 11.45 33.95
C PHE A 106 12.82 11.33 34.23
N ASN A 107 12.02 11.75 33.26
CA ASN A 107 10.65 11.27 33.10
C ASN A 107 10.67 10.01 32.24
N VAL A 108 10.44 8.84 32.84
CA VAL A 108 10.52 7.54 32.16
C VAL A 108 9.17 7.22 31.54
N GLU A 109 9.14 7.08 30.23
CA GLU A 109 7.95 6.70 29.47
C GLU A 109 8.23 5.44 28.65
N GLN A 110 7.25 4.55 28.58
CA GLN A 110 7.41 3.24 27.98
C GLN A 110 6.44 3.07 26.81
N PHE A 111 6.96 2.56 25.71
CA PHE A 111 6.23 2.31 24.49
C PHE A 111 6.51 0.91 23.99
N ARG A 112 5.50 0.29 23.38
CA ARG A 112 5.69 -0.90 22.55
C ARG A 112 5.71 -0.50 21.09
N PHE A 113 6.41 -1.27 20.27
CA PHE A 113 6.33 -1.13 18.82
C PHE A 113 6.34 -2.48 18.11
N GLY A 114 5.69 -2.49 16.95
CA GLY A 114 5.71 -3.57 15.95
C GLY A 114 5.50 -2.90 14.59
N VAL A 115 4.33 -3.10 13.97
CA VAL A 115 3.90 -2.31 12.80
C VAL A 115 3.64 -0.84 13.17
N ASP A 116 3.10 -0.63 14.37
CA ASP A 116 2.74 0.68 14.94
C ASP A 116 3.38 0.87 16.31
N ILE A 117 3.49 2.12 16.75
CA ILE A 117 3.92 2.47 18.11
C ILE A 117 2.70 2.67 19.00
N GLY A 118 2.77 2.18 20.23
CA GLY A 118 1.73 2.37 21.25
C GLY A 118 2.33 2.53 22.64
N VAL A 119 1.52 2.99 23.59
CA VAL A 119 1.91 3.00 25.00
C VAL A 119 2.08 1.56 25.50
N LEU A 120 3.12 1.32 26.30
CA LEU A 120 3.41 0.00 26.84
C LEU A 120 2.54 -0.29 28.07
N ASP A 121 1.47 -1.06 27.87
CA ASP A 121 0.67 -1.64 28.96
C ASP A 121 1.02 -3.11 29.20
N SER A 122 1.19 -3.89 28.13
CA SER A 122 1.60 -5.29 28.11
C SER A 122 2.27 -5.65 26.80
N LEU A 123 3.11 -6.68 26.81
CA LEU A 123 3.71 -7.27 25.60
C LEU A 123 3.16 -8.68 25.41
N ASP A 124 2.50 -8.91 24.27
CA ASP A 124 1.99 -10.21 23.85
C ASP A 124 2.84 -10.87 22.76
N GLN A 125 3.82 -10.13 22.22
CA GLN A 125 4.73 -10.54 21.15
C GLN A 125 3.98 -11.14 19.95
N SER A 126 2.88 -10.50 19.56
CA SER A 126 1.97 -10.99 18.52
C SER A 126 2.15 -10.28 17.17
N ASP A 127 2.90 -9.18 17.12
CA ASP A 127 3.05 -8.40 15.90
C ASP A 127 3.86 -9.19 14.86
N LYS A 128 3.26 -9.43 13.70
CA LYS A 128 3.84 -10.24 12.62
C LYS A 128 4.87 -9.49 11.76
N ALA A 129 5.13 -8.22 12.09
CA ALA A 129 6.07 -7.37 11.39
C ALA A 129 6.54 -6.20 12.29
N THR A 130 7.72 -5.68 11.99
CA THR A 130 8.44 -4.69 12.80
C THR A 130 8.84 -3.48 11.95
N ASN A 131 8.51 -2.27 12.41
CA ASN A 131 8.87 -1.01 11.76
C ASN A 131 9.55 -0.05 12.76
N ILE A 132 10.87 -0.20 12.90
CA ILE A 132 11.67 0.61 13.83
C ILE A 132 11.63 2.09 13.44
N VAL A 133 11.73 2.40 12.14
CA VAL A 133 11.77 3.79 11.67
C VAL A 133 10.49 4.55 11.99
N LYS A 134 9.32 3.92 11.84
CA LYS A 134 8.03 4.54 12.18
C LYS A 134 7.93 4.86 13.67
N ALA A 135 8.42 3.97 14.53
CA ALA A 135 8.49 4.21 15.96
C ALA A 135 9.40 5.42 16.29
N LEU A 136 10.60 5.46 15.70
CA LEU A 136 11.55 6.57 15.89
C LEU A 136 11.00 7.92 15.35
N LYS A 137 10.39 7.93 14.16
CA LYS A 137 9.72 9.11 13.58
C LYS A 137 8.61 9.65 14.48
N SER A 138 7.81 8.75 15.05
CA SER A 138 6.71 9.11 15.94
C SER A 138 7.24 9.77 17.22
N LEU A 139 8.30 9.22 17.83
CA LEU A 139 8.95 9.83 18.99
C LEU A 139 9.59 11.19 18.65
N ASN A 140 10.23 11.34 17.49
CA ASN A 140 10.77 12.64 17.05
C ASN A 140 9.68 13.69 16.86
N THR A 141 8.49 13.28 16.43
CA THR A 141 7.36 14.19 16.23
C THR A 141 6.83 14.70 17.58
N ILE A 142 6.76 13.82 18.58
CA ILE A 142 6.20 14.14 19.91
C ILE A 142 7.25 14.84 20.80
N TYR A 143 8.48 14.33 20.86
CA TYR A 143 9.53 14.74 21.80
C TYR A 143 10.69 15.50 21.15
N GLY A 144 10.62 15.81 19.85
CA GLY A 144 11.75 16.40 19.11
C GLY A 144 12.15 17.81 19.51
N ASN A 145 11.50 18.42 20.50
CA ASN A 145 11.84 19.72 21.09
C ASN A 145 12.27 19.61 22.57
N SER A 146 12.32 18.41 23.14
CA SER A 146 12.78 18.15 24.50
C SER A 146 14.12 17.42 24.50
N GLU A 147 14.90 17.58 25.57
CA GLU A 147 16.06 16.73 25.81
C GLU A 147 15.58 15.33 26.19
N SER A 148 15.78 14.37 25.28
CA SER A 148 15.31 13.00 25.40
C SER A 148 16.44 12.01 25.16
N ALA A 149 16.26 10.77 25.59
CA ALA A 149 17.09 9.62 25.23
C ALA A 149 16.18 8.41 24.96
N ILE A 150 16.53 7.55 24.00
CA ILE A 150 15.82 6.30 23.73
C ILE A 150 16.61 5.13 24.28
N ILE A 151 15.94 4.22 24.99
CA ILE A 151 16.41 2.84 25.17
C ILE A 151 15.61 1.96 24.21
N LEU A 152 16.29 1.31 23.28
CA LEU A 152 15.65 0.46 22.26
C LEU A 152 15.88 -1.02 22.59
N LEU A 153 14.84 -1.75 22.98
CA LEU A 153 14.91 -3.19 23.25
C LEU A 153 14.39 -3.93 22.00
N SER A 154 15.29 -4.52 21.20
CA SER A 154 14.93 -5.20 19.95
C SER A 154 16.01 -6.20 19.54
N ASP A 155 15.65 -7.16 18.67
CA ASP A 155 16.62 -8.01 17.98
C ASP A 155 17.28 -7.30 16.78
N GLY A 156 16.79 -6.11 16.39
CA GLY A 156 17.33 -5.29 15.31
C GLY A 156 16.89 -5.71 13.90
N ASN A 157 15.95 -6.64 13.75
CA ASN A 157 15.42 -7.03 12.44
C ASN A 157 14.14 -6.23 12.13
N SER A 158 14.27 -5.19 11.30
CA SER A 158 13.09 -4.44 10.81
C SER A 158 12.61 -5.06 9.50
N THR A 159 11.33 -5.46 9.44
CA THR A 159 10.72 -6.13 8.28
C THR A 159 9.85 -5.21 7.43
N LEU A 160 9.47 -4.05 7.98
CA LEU A 160 8.73 -3.01 7.28
C LEU A 160 9.43 -1.65 7.35
N GLY A 161 9.17 -0.83 6.34
CA GLY A 161 9.72 0.52 6.23
C GLY A 161 11.10 0.57 5.58
N GLU A 162 11.70 1.76 5.63
CA GLU A 162 13.08 1.96 5.19
C GLU A 162 14.08 1.38 6.21
N ASP A 163 15.29 1.08 5.77
CA ASP A 163 16.34 0.56 6.64
C ASP A 163 16.77 1.63 7.65
N TYR A 164 16.61 1.33 8.94
CA TYR A 164 16.78 2.31 10.02
C TYR A 164 18.21 2.82 10.18
N GLU A 165 19.20 2.12 9.60
CA GLU A 165 20.58 2.58 9.52
C GLU A 165 20.67 3.95 8.82
N TYR A 166 19.87 4.19 7.78
CA TYR A 166 19.86 5.46 7.03
C TYR A 166 18.98 6.53 7.68
N TYR A 167 18.06 6.15 8.57
CA TYR A 167 17.23 7.13 9.28
C TYR A 167 17.99 7.81 10.43
N SER A 168 19.11 7.23 10.87
CA SER A 168 19.92 7.72 12.00
C SER A 168 20.29 9.20 11.94
N GLU A 169 20.60 9.76 10.76
CA GLU A 169 20.94 11.17 10.59
C GLU A 169 19.79 12.13 10.94
N ASN A 170 18.55 11.68 10.78
CA ASN A 170 17.35 12.44 11.10
C ASN A 170 16.94 12.29 12.58
N GLN A 171 17.64 11.45 13.33
CA GLN A 171 17.35 11.22 14.73
C GLN A 171 17.87 12.36 15.61
N LYS A 172 16.98 12.93 16.42
CA LYS A 172 17.28 14.13 17.21
C LYS A 172 17.92 13.86 18.57
N PHE A 173 17.80 12.64 19.08
CA PHE A 173 18.28 12.26 20.41
C PHE A 173 18.90 10.86 20.42
N PRO A 174 19.89 10.63 21.32
CA PRO A 174 20.67 9.40 21.38
C PRO A 174 19.79 8.15 21.56
N ILE A 175 20.16 7.08 20.87
CA ILE A 175 19.53 5.76 20.95
C ILE A 175 20.52 4.80 21.59
N TYR A 176 20.15 4.21 22.72
CA TYR A 176 20.89 3.19 23.45
C TYR A 176 20.21 1.84 23.24
N PRO A 177 20.64 1.02 22.26
CA PRO A 177 20.03 -0.26 22.00
C PRO A 177 20.46 -1.30 23.03
N ILE A 178 19.52 -2.14 23.46
CA ILE A 178 19.80 -3.39 24.16
C ILE A 178 19.45 -4.53 23.20
N VAL A 179 20.48 -5.29 22.81
CA VAL A 179 20.34 -6.38 21.85
C VAL A 179 19.60 -7.55 22.48
N LEU A 180 18.49 -7.95 21.88
CA LEU A 180 17.71 -9.11 22.32
C LEU A 180 18.02 -10.34 21.46
N GLY A 181 18.20 -11.50 22.09
CA GLY A 181 18.49 -12.76 21.41
C GLY A 181 19.97 -13.07 21.24
N ASP A 182 20.24 -14.13 20.48
CA ASP A 182 21.59 -14.62 20.23
C ASP A 182 22.26 -13.82 19.09
N THR A 183 23.57 -13.62 19.19
CA THR A 183 24.41 -13.02 18.14
C THR A 183 25.22 -14.07 17.37
N ALA A 184 25.22 -15.32 17.83
CA ALA A 184 25.87 -16.43 17.17
C ALA A 184 25.23 -16.68 15.79
N ARG A 185 26.10 -16.87 14.79
CA ARG A 185 25.68 -17.28 13.45
C ARG A 185 25.59 -18.80 13.40
N TYR A 186 24.45 -19.29 12.93
CA TYR A 186 24.21 -20.70 12.65
C TYR A 186 24.14 -20.89 11.13
N ASP A 187 24.49 -22.08 10.68
CA ASP A 187 24.28 -22.43 9.28
C ASP A 187 22.76 -22.43 9.00
N ASP A 188 22.34 -21.71 7.96
CA ASP A 188 20.93 -21.48 7.64
C ASP A 188 20.70 -21.62 6.14
N LEU A 189 19.70 -22.40 5.76
CA LEU A 189 19.13 -22.39 4.42
C LEU A 189 17.85 -21.57 4.44
N GLY A 190 17.45 -21.07 3.28
CA GLY A 190 16.19 -20.37 3.19
C GLY A 190 15.72 -20.17 1.77
N ILE A 191 14.41 -20.21 1.59
CA ILE A 191 13.73 -19.82 0.35
C ILE A 191 13.39 -18.33 0.48
N THR A 192 14.25 -17.50 -0.07
CA THR A 192 14.10 -16.03 -0.01
C THR A 192 12.91 -15.56 -0.84
N GLN A 193 12.81 -16.03 -2.08
CA GLN A 193 11.79 -15.55 -3.03
C GLN A 193 11.33 -16.68 -3.96
N VAL A 194 10.06 -16.63 -4.33
CA VAL A 194 9.46 -17.49 -5.37
C VAL A 194 8.64 -16.59 -6.28
N ASN A 195 8.97 -16.56 -7.57
CA ASN A 195 8.20 -15.86 -8.58
C ASN A 195 7.45 -16.87 -9.44
N THR A 196 6.16 -16.64 -9.64
CA THR A 196 5.30 -17.45 -10.51
C THR A 196 4.14 -16.60 -11.01
N ASN A 197 3.51 -17.04 -12.10
CA ASN A 197 2.28 -16.42 -12.57
C ASN A 197 1.15 -16.63 -11.56
N LYS A 198 0.30 -15.63 -11.37
CA LYS A 198 -0.93 -15.73 -10.55
C LYS A 198 -1.98 -16.66 -11.19
N TYR A 199 -1.99 -16.70 -12.53
CA TYR A 199 -2.91 -17.49 -13.32
C TYR A 199 -2.14 -18.47 -14.22
N ALA A 200 -2.69 -19.67 -14.40
CA ALA A 200 -2.21 -20.63 -15.37
C ALA A 200 -3.39 -21.23 -16.15
N PHE A 201 -3.17 -21.59 -17.41
CA PHE A 201 -4.21 -22.26 -18.20
C PHE A 201 -4.14 -23.76 -18.02
N LEU A 202 -5.32 -24.39 -17.95
CA LEU A 202 -5.41 -25.85 -17.91
C LEU A 202 -4.58 -26.48 -19.05
N GLN A 203 -3.77 -27.49 -18.71
CA GLN A 203 -2.79 -28.19 -19.57
C GLN A 203 -1.59 -27.36 -20.08
N ASN A 204 -1.46 -26.09 -19.73
CA ASN A 204 -0.27 -25.31 -20.07
C ASN A 204 0.84 -25.47 -19.01
N ARG A 205 2.09 -25.21 -19.42
CA ARG A 205 3.23 -25.09 -18.52
C ARG A 205 3.50 -23.63 -18.20
N PHE A 206 3.83 -23.33 -16.96
CA PHE A 206 4.22 -22.00 -16.52
C PHE A 206 5.54 -22.04 -15.74
N PRO A 207 6.37 -20.99 -15.84
CA PRO A 207 7.64 -20.93 -15.15
C PRO A 207 7.46 -20.59 -13.66
N VAL A 208 8.23 -21.25 -12.82
CA VAL A 208 8.40 -20.97 -11.39
C VAL A 208 9.87 -20.71 -11.14
N GLU A 209 10.19 -19.50 -10.70
CA GLU A 209 11.56 -19.08 -10.36
C GLU A 209 11.72 -19.09 -8.83
N ILE A 210 12.70 -19.84 -8.33
CA ILE A 210 12.93 -20.03 -6.89
C ILE A 210 14.34 -19.56 -6.53
N PHE A 211 14.42 -18.67 -5.55
CA PHE A 211 15.65 -18.12 -5.00
C PHE A 211 15.95 -18.77 -3.66
N VAL A 212 17.04 -19.52 -3.60
CA VAL A 212 17.49 -20.20 -2.39
C VAL A 212 18.79 -19.56 -1.93
N SER A 213 18.89 -19.26 -0.63
CA SER A 213 20.09 -18.76 0.02
C SER A 213 20.63 -19.77 1.04
N TYR A 214 21.93 -19.70 1.28
CA TYR A 214 22.66 -20.38 2.33
C TYR A 214 23.52 -19.35 3.06
N ASP A 215 23.42 -19.26 4.38
CA ASP A 215 24.39 -18.55 5.22
C ASP A 215 25.16 -19.59 6.03
N GLY A 216 26.42 -19.83 5.67
CA GLY A 216 27.28 -20.78 6.35
C GLY A 216 28.65 -20.89 5.70
N ASN A 217 29.57 -21.57 6.38
CA ASN A 217 30.98 -21.68 5.93
C ASN A 217 31.34 -23.06 5.37
N GLU A 218 30.47 -24.06 5.50
CA GLU A 218 30.74 -25.43 5.09
C GLU A 218 30.18 -25.75 3.70
N ASN A 219 30.61 -26.87 3.14
CA ASN A 219 30.04 -27.38 1.89
C ASN A 219 28.85 -28.27 2.24
N VAL A 220 27.65 -27.85 1.86
CA VAL A 220 26.40 -28.55 2.19
C VAL A 220 25.66 -28.98 0.95
N SER A 221 24.88 -30.05 1.08
CA SER A 221 24.06 -30.62 0.01
C SER A 221 22.68 -30.92 0.56
N THR A 222 21.63 -30.49 -0.14
CA THR A 222 20.23 -30.57 0.30
C THR A 222 19.33 -30.82 -0.89
N ASP A 223 18.17 -31.42 -0.68
CA ASP A 223 17.18 -31.66 -1.72
C ASP A 223 16.07 -30.60 -1.64
N LEU A 224 15.78 -29.98 -2.79
CA LEU A 224 14.60 -29.15 -2.98
C LEU A 224 13.48 -29.99 -3.59
N SER A 225 12.26 -29.82 -3.09
CA SER A 225 11.07 -30.47 -3.60
C SER A 225 9.96 -29.45 -3.86
N ILE A 226 9.17 -29.71 -4.90
CA ILE A 226 7.97 -28.92 -5.21
C ILE A 226 6.79 -29.86 -5.21
N THR A 227 5.75 -29.51 -4.46
CA THR A 227 4.48 -30.23 -4.45
C THR A 227 3.35 -29.29 -4.91
N LEU A 228 2.36 -29.85 -5.62
CA LEU A 228 1.16 -29.16 -6.08
C LEU A 228 -0.06 -29.90 -5.53
N ASP A 229 -0.87 -29.24 -4.72
CA ASP A 229 -1.98 -29.82 -3.93
C ASP A 229 -1.53 -31.08 -3.16
N GLY A 230 -0.30 -31.05 -2.62
CA GLY A 230 0.30 -32.17 -1.88
C GLY A 230 0.95 -33.26 -2.73
N ASN A 231 0.82 -33.23 -4.05
CA ASN A 231 1.48 -34.19 -4.94
C ASN A 231 2.86 -33.69 -5.38
N ARG A 232 3.92 -34.47 -5.18
CA ARG A 232 5.28 -34.10 -5.59
C ARG A 232 5.42 -34.06 -7.12
N ILE A 233 5.68 -32.87 -7.66
CA ILE A 233 5.81 -32.62 -9.11
C ILE A 233 7.26 -32.45 -9.56
N HIS A 234 8.16 -32.07 -8.66
CA HIS A 234 9.57 -31.87 -8.98
C HIS A 234 10.46 -32.15 -7.77
N SER A 235 11.70 -32.55 -8.03
CA SER A 235 12.76 -32.55 -7.02
C SER A 235 14.14 -32.46 -7.63
N GLN A 236 15.01 -31.70 -6.97
CA GLN A 236 16.37 -31.46 -7.43
C GLN A 236 17.31 -31.32 -6.24
N LYS A 237 18.50 -31.91 -6.38
CA LYS A 237 19.59 -31.77 -5.42
C LYS A 237 20.35 -30.45 -5.61
N LEU A 238 20.57 -29.73 -4.53
CA LEU A 238 21.30 -28.47 -4.45
C LEU A 238 22.58 -28.66 -3.63
N ASN A 239 23.59 -27.87 -3.96
CA ASN A 239 24.90 -27.88 -3.31
C ASN A 239 25.34 -26.44 -3.07
N PHE A 240 25.70 -26.10 -1.84
CA PHE A 240 26.15 -24.76 -1.46
C PHE A 240 27.55 -24.82 -0.87
N THR A 241 28.26 -23.70 -0.98
CA THR A 241 29.59 -23.48 -0.40
C THR A 241 29.65 -22.04 0.10
N LYS A 242 30.69 -21.68 0.85
CA LYS A 242 30.90 -20.29 1.29
C LYS A 242 30.91 -19.28 0.13
N ASP A 243 31.49 -19.65 -1.02
CA ASP A 243 31.60 -18.76 -2.19
C ASP A 243 30.34 -18.80 -3.07
N ILE A 244 29.62 -19.93 -3.07
CA ILE A 244 28.37 -20.14 -3.82
C ILE A 244 27.25 -20.37 -2.81
N ASN A 245 26.78 -19.27 -2.25
CA ASN A 245 25.84 -19.22 -1.14
C ASN A 245 24.41 -18.85 -1.58
N SER A 246 24.14 -18.76 -2.88
CA SER A 246 22.81 -18.52 -3.43
C SER A 246 22.62 -19.22 -4.77
N LYS A 247 21.38 -19.62 -5.09
CA LYS A 247 20.99 -20.24 -6.36
C LYS A 247 19.62 -19.78 -6.81
N VAL A 248 19.46 -19.68 -8.12
CA VAL A 248 18.18 -19.42 -8.79
C VAL A 248 17.82 -20.64 -9.63
N LEU A 249 16.59 -21.15 -9.47
CA LEU A 249 16.07 -22.30 -10.18
C LEU A 249 14.86 -21.88 -11.01
N ASN A 250 14.83 -22.25 -12.29
CA ASN A 250 13.71 -21.99 -13.19
C ASN A 250 13.07 -23.32 -13.61
N ILE A 251 11.86 -23.59 -13.12
CA ILE A 251 11.17 -24.87 -13.29
C ILE A 251 9.81 -24.63 -13.96
N ASN A 252 9.55 -25.35 -15.06
CA ASN A 252 8.26 -25.28 -15.75
C ASN A 252 7.28 -26.31 -15.16
N VAL A 253 6.20 -25.83 -14.54
CA VAL A 253 5.17 -26.65 -13.88
C VAL A 253 3.93 -26.76 -14.76
N LEU A 254 3.32 -27.97 -14.84
CA LEU A 254 2.10 -28.22 -15.61
C LEU A 254 0.84 -27.94 -14.76
N ALA A 255 -0.08 -27.14 -15.29
CA ALA A 255 -1.38 -26.88 -14.68
C ALA A 255 -2.39 -28.01 -14.99
N SER A 256 -2.48 -29.02 -14.13
CA SER A 256 -3.20 -30.27 -14.43
C SER A 256 -4.72 -30.24 -14.21
N SER A 257 -5.25 -29.33 -13.39
CA SER A 257 -6.68 -29.24 -13.10
C SER A 257 -7.10 -27.82 -12.71
N VAL A 258 -8.35 -27.48 -13.01
CA VAL A 258 -8.97 -26.16 -12.83
C VAL A 258 -9.17 -25.84 -11.34
N GLY A 259 -9.14 -24.56 -11.01
CA GLY A 259 -9.38 -24.01 -9.68
C GLY A 259 -8.11 -23.50 -9.00
N LEU A 260 -8.26 -23.02 -7.77
CA LEU A 260 -7.14 -22.57 -6.95
C LEU A 260 -6.24 -23.76 -6.58
N LYS A 261 -4.95 -23.64 -6.87
CA LYS A 261 -3.91 -24.64 -6.59
C LYS A 261 -2.92 -24.11 -5.59
N THR A 262 -2.54 -24.94 -4.63
CA THR A 262 -1.49 -24.62 -3.66
C THR A 262 -0.22 -25.35 -4.05
N MET A 263 0.82 -24.58 -4.35
CA MET A 263 2.16 -25.09 -4.56
C MET A 263 3.01 -24.84 -3.33
N THR A 264 3.73 -25.87 -2.91
CA THR A 264 4.61 -25.83 -1.77
C THR A 264 6.02 -26.15 -2.24
N ILE A 265 6.94 -25.23 -1.96
CA ILE A 265 8.37 -25.39 -2.19
C ILE A 265 9.00 -25.65 -0.83
N ASP A 266 9.75 -26.75 -0.74
CA ASP A 266 10.38 -27.21 0.50
C ASP A 266 11.85 -27.55 0.21
N ILE A 267 12.75 -27.12 1.09
CA ILE A 267 14.15 -27.51 1.09
C ILE A 267 14.46 -28.30 2.36
N GLU A 268 15.16 -29.43 2.20
CA GLU A 268 15.49 -30.29 3.33
C GLU A 268 16.43 -29.55 4.30
N PRO A 269 16.08 -29.48 5.61
CA PRO A 269 16.86 -28.71 6.58
C PRO A 269 18.21 -29.35 6.87
N LEU A 270 19.19 -28.53 7.24
CA LEU A 270 20.50 -29.02 7.70
C LEU A 270 20.42 -29.55 9.14
N VAL A 271 21.38 -30.39 9.51
CA VAL A 271 21.44 -30.99 10.87
C VAL A 271 21.59 -29.93 11.96
N ASN A 272 22.39 -28.89 11.70
CA ASN A 272 22.73 -27.83 12.66
C ASN A 272 21.92 -26.54 12.49
N GLU A 273 20.89 -26.58 11.65
CA GLU A 273 20.08 -25.41 11.32
C GLU A 273 19.02 -25.12 12.39
N LYS A 274 18.99 -23.86 12.82
CA LYS A 274 18.07 -23.38 13.87
C LYS A 274 16.75 -22.89 13.29
N ASN A 275 16.76 -22.20 12.15
CA ASN A 275 15.54 -21.80 11.46
C ASN A 275 15.14 -22.86 10.43
N LYS A 276 13.98 -23.49 10.60
CA LYS A 276 13.44 -24.41 9.59
C LYS A 276 12.17 -23.87 8.94
N LYS A 277 11.70 -22.71 9.39
CA LYS A 277 10.45 -22.12 8.90
C LYS A 277 10.64 -21.39 7.58
N ASN A 278 11.82 -20.82 7.35
CA ASN A 278 12.25 -20.20 6.10
C ASN A 278 12.62 -21.21 5.00
N ASN A 279 12.72 -22.50 5.32
CA ASN A 279 12.94 -23.58 4.35
C ASN A 279 11.70 -24.00 3.57
N PHE A 280 10.58 -23.35 3.85
CA PHE A 280 9.30 -23.71 3.31
C PHE A 280 8.59 -22.45 2.81
N LYS A 281 8.06 -22.50 1.59
CA LYS A 281 7.28 -21.40 1.02
C LYS A 281 6.08 -21.93 0.25
N ASN A 282 4.91 -21.37 0.56
CA ASN A 282 3.67 -21.65 -0.15
C ASN A 282 3.38 -20.54 -1.14
N VAL A 283 3.04 -20.92 -2.37
CA VAL A 283 2.52 -20.03 -3.40
C VAL A 283 1.22 -20.60 -3.96
N ALA A 284 0.29 -19.74 -4.35
CA ALA A 284 -0.97 -20.16 -4.93
C ALA A 284 -1.07 -19.71 -6.39
N ILE A 285 -1.75 -20.53 -7.20
CA ILE A 285 -1.96 -20.28 -8.62
C ILE A 285 -3.39 -20.64 -8.95
N GLU A 286 -4.10 -19.77 -9.64
CA GLU A 286 -5.44 -20.06 -10.13
C GLU A 286 -5.37 -20.66 -11.53
N VAL A 287 -5.80 -21.91 -11.65
CA VAL A 287 -5.87 -22.58 -12.95
C VAL A 287 -7.23 -22.34 -13.57
N ILE A 288 -7.25 -21.67 -14.72
CA ILE A 288 -8.49 -21.30 -15.41
C ILE A 288 -8.73 -22.25 -16.58
N ASP A 289 -9.98 -22.67 -16.74
CA ASP A 289 -10.48 -23.36 -17.93
C ASP A 289 -10.92 -22.30 -18.95
N GLU A 290 -10.12 -22.07 -19.99
CA GLU A 290 -10.45 -21.13 -21.07
C GLU A 290 -11.01 -21.88 -22.28
N LYS A 291 -12.20 -22.48 -22.12
CA LYS A 291 -12.89 -23.06 -23.28
C LYS A 291 -13.36 -21.95 -24.21
N THR A 292 -12.75 -21.85 -25.38
CA THR A 292 -13.10 -20.85 -26.40
C THR A 292 -13.53 -21.54 -27.68
N ASN A 293 -14.72 -21.20 -28.17
CA ASN A 293 -15.18 -21.59 -29.49
C ASN A 293 -14.93 -20.44 -30.47
N VAL A 294 -14.16 -20.71 -31.52
CA VAL A 294 -13.78 -19.74 -32.54
C VAL A 294 -14.37 -20.13 -33.89
N ALA A 295 -15.02 -19.19 -34.57
CA ALA A 295 -15.45 -19.37 -35.96
C ALA A 295 -14.51 -18.62 -36.90
N ILE A 296 -13.82 -19.33 -37.79
CA ILE A 296 -13.13 -18.72 -38.92
C ILE A 296 -14.13 -18.68 -40.09
N VAL A 297 -14.55 -17.46 -40.44
CA VAL A 297 -15.48 -17.20 -41.53
C VAL A 297 -14.68 -16.85 -42.78
N SER A 298 -14.80 -17.67 -43.84
CA SER A 298 -14.15 -17.40 -45.12
C SER A 298 -14.88 -18.02 -46.31
N ASP A 299 -14.93 -17.29 -47.43
CA ASP A 299 -15.32 -17.80 -48.75
C ASP A 299 -14.11 -18.30 -49.56
N LEU A 300 -12.89 -18.18 -49.02
CA LEU A 300 -11.64 -18.48 -49.72
C LEU A 300 -11.03 -19.78 -49.21
N LEU A 301 -10.54 -20.60 -50.16
CA LEU A 301 -9.63 -21.70 -49.85
C LEU A 301 -8.20 -21.14 -49.83
N HIS A 302 -7.71 -20.76 -48.64
CA HIS A 302 -6.38 -20.20 -48.44
C HIS A 302 -5.62 -20.94 -47.32
N PRO A 303 -4.29 -21.19 -47.44
CA PRO A 303 -3.52 -21.89 -46.40
C PRO A 303 -3.52 -21.20 -45.03
N ASP A 304 -3.72 -19.88 -44.98
CA ASP A 304 -3.82 -19.13 -43.72
C ASP A 304 -4.95 -19.64 -42.83
N VAL A 305 -6.10 -20.01 -43.40
CA VAL A 305 -7.24 -20.54 -42.64
C VAL A 305 -6.85 -21.82 -41.91
N GLY A 306 -6.10 -22.70 -42.57
CA GLY A 306 -5.58 -23.93 -41.96
C GLY A 306 -4.50 -23.67 -40.92
N ALA A 307 -3.60 -22.72 -41.19
CA ALA A 307 -2.55 -22.31 -40.25
C ALA A 307 -3.14 -21.69 -38.97
N LEU A 308 -4.09 -20.78 -39.10
CA LEU A 308 -4.83 -20.16 -38.00
C LEU A 308 -5.60 -21.21 -37.19
N LYS A 309 -6.34 -22.10 -37.86
CA LYS A 309 -7.03 -23.20 -37.16
C LYS A 309 -6.06 -24.02 -36.30
N LYS A 310 -4.95 -24.48 -36.89
CA LYS A 310 -3.95 -25.29 -36.16
C LYS A 310 -3.26 -24.52 -35.03
N SER A 311 -3.07 -23.22 -35.21
CA SER A 311 -2.44 -22.35 -34.23
C SER A 311 -3.35 -22.08 -33.04
N ILE A 312 -4.64 -21.80 -33.30
CA ILE A 312 -5.64 -21.58 -32.25
C ILE A 312 -5.91 -22.88 -31.47
N GLU A 313 -6.08 -24.01 -32.17
CA GLU A 313 -6.29 -25.35 -31.57
C GLU A 313 -5.01 -25.97 -30.99
N SER A 314 -3.86 -25.27 -31.02
CA SER A 314 -2.67 -25.70 -30.28
C SER A 314 -2.93 -25.71 -28.77
N ASN A 315 -3.86 -24.86 -28.30
CA ASN A 315 -4.46 -24.94 -26.99
C ASN A 315 -5.67 -25.87 -27.04
N GLU A 316 -5.62 -26.98 -26.29
CA GLU A 316 -6.67 -28.00 -26.27
C GLU A 316 -8.04 -27.50 -25.78
N GLN A 317 -8.08 -26.36 -25.08
CA GLN A 317 -9.35 -25.74 -24.66
C GLN A 317 -10.00 -24.91 -25.77
N ARG A 318 -9.35 -24.71 -26.92
CA ARG A 318 -9.90 -23.92 -28.02
C ARG A 318 -10.39 -24.82 -29.14
N SER A 319 -11.62 -24.59 -29.59
CA SER A 319 -12.22 -25.31 -30.71
C SER A 319 -12.45 -24.37 -31.89
N VAL A 320 -12.07 -24.79 -33.11
CA VAL A 320 -12.19 -23.93 -34.30
C VAL A 320 -13.10 -24.56 -35.36
N ARG A 321 -14.17 -23.84 -35.69
CA ARG A 321 -15.05 -24.13 -36.83
C ARG A 321 -14.70 -23.24 -38.01
N ILE A 322 -14.47 -23.85 -39.18
CA ILE A 322 -14.31 -23.09 -40.43
C ILE A 322 -15.65 -23.11 -41.14
N VAL A 323 -16.24 -21.93 -41.35
CA VAL A 323 -17.57 -21.76 -41.92
C VAL A 323 -17.53 -20.81 -43.10
N LYS A 324 -18.50 -20.98 -44.02
CA LYS A 324 -18.74 -19.98 -45.07
C LYS A 324 -19.64 -18.86 -44.55
N PRO A 325 -19.59 -17.64 -45.10
CA PRO A 325 -20.48 -16.54 -44.73
C PRO A 325 -21.98 -16.87 -44.88
N GLY A 326 -22.33 -17.82 -45.74
CA GLY A 326 -23.71 -18.28 -45.95
C GLY A 326 -24.25 -19.31 -44.94
N VAL A 327 -23.49 -19.66 -43.89
CA VAL A 327 -23.88 -20.63 -42.86
C VAL A 327 -25.20 -20.25 -42.15
N ASP A 328 -25.91 -21.23 -41.60
CA ASP A 328 -27.04 -20.95 -40.71
C ASP A 328 -26.51 -20.28 -39.42
N LEU A 329 -27.10 -19.16 -39.03
CA LEU A 329 -26.62 -18.37 -37.89
C LEU A 329 -26.76 -19.13 -36.57
N LYS A 330 -27.68 -20.09 -36.49
CA LYS A 330 -27.84 -20.96 -35.32
C LYS A 330 -26.61 -21.83 -35.04
N GLU A 331 -25.81 -22.13 -36.07
CA GLU A 331 -24.56 -22.88 -35.90
C GLU A 331 -23.45 -22.03 -35.25
N LEU A 332 -23.70 -20.73 -35.07
CA LEU A 332 -22.77 -19.74 -34.52
C LEU A 332 -23.18 -19.21 -33.14
N ASP A 333 -24.25 -19.75 -32.54
CA ASP A 333 -24.79 -19.28 -31.25
C ASP A 333 -23.80 -19.53 -30.08
N ASP A 334 -22.93 -20.53 -30.20
CA ASP A 334 -21.96 -20.94 -29.18
C ASP A 334 -20.54 -20.43 -29.46
N ILE A 335 -20.37 -19.47 -30.38
CA ILE A 335 -19.08 -18.91 -30.79
C ILE A 335 -18.74 -17.68 -29.94
N ASP A 336 -17.56 -17.70 -29.34
CA ASP A 336 -17.04 -16.61 -28.50
C ASP A 336 -16.28 -15.56 -29.32
N LEU A 337 -15.61 -16.00 -30.40
CA LEU A 337 -14.76 -15.15 -31.26
C LEU A 337 -14.97 -15.44 -32.75
N PHE A 338 -15.14 -14.38 -33.54
CA PHE A 338 -15.20 -14.45 -35.00
C PHE A 338 -13.90 -14.00 -35.64
N VAL A 339 -13.26 -14.88 -36.42
CA VAL A 339 -12.13 -14.53 -37.29
C VAL A 339 -12.65 -14.33 -38.71
N LEU A 340 -12.57 -13.10 -39.21
CA LEU A 340 -13.12 -12.69 -40.51
C LEU A 340 -12.00 -12.63 -41.54
N TYR A 341 -11.90 -13.64 -42.40
CA TYR A 341 -10.81 -13.74 -43.37
C TYR A 341 -11.22 -13.20 -44.74
N GLN A 342 -10.65 -12.05 -45.09
CA GLN A 342 -10.85 -11.26 -46.31
C GLN A 342 -12.34 -11.05 -46.68
N PRO A 343 -13.07 -10.23 -45.90
CA PRO A 343 -14.50 -10.05 -46.10
C PRO A 343 -14.88 -9.48 -47.47
N THR A 344 -16.03 -9.94 -47.95
CA THR A 344 -16.73 -9.41 -49.13
C THR A 344 -18.20 -9.19 -48.79
N ILE A 345 -19.01 -8.73 -49.74
CA ILE A 345 -20.44 -8.49 -49.55
C ILE A 345 -21.22 -9.71 -49.00
N SER A 346 -20.71 -10.94 -49.18
CA SER A 346 -21.30 -12.16 -48.62
C SER A 346 -21.30 -12.20 -47.08
N PHE A 347 -20.44 -11.41 -46.43
CA PHE A 347 -20.29 -11.35 -44.97
C PHE A 347 -21.34 -10.48 -44.27
N ASN A 348 -22.22 -9.80 -45.00
CA ASN A 348 -23.20 -8.87 -44.45
C ASN A 348 -23.95 -9.46 -43.22
N ARG A 349 -24.49 -10.69 -43.36
CA ARG A 349 -25.20 -11.39 -42.28
C ARG A 349 -24.34 -11.68 -41.04
N ILE A 350 -23.03 -11.88 -41.23
CA ILE A 350 -22.07 -12.18 -40.16
C ILE A 350 -21.72 -10.90 -39.42
N PHE A 351 -21.48 -9.79 -40.12
CA PHE A 351 -21.28 -8.49 -39.48
C PHE A 351 -22.53 -8.04 -38.70
N ASP A 352 -23.73 -8.22 -39.27
CA ASP A 352 -24.99 -7.97 -38.57
C ASP A 352 -25.13 -8.80 -37.29
N LEU A 353 -24.69 -10.08 -37.32
CA LEU A 353 -24.68 -10.93 -36.13
C LEU A 353 -23.70 -10.39 -35.09
N ILE A 354 -22.45 -10.14 -35.49
CA ILE A 354 -21.38 -9.64 -34.61
C ILE A 354 -21.79 -8.33 -33.94
N ASP A 355 -22.41 -7.40 -34.69
CA ASP A 355 -22.89 -6.14 -34.13
C ASP A 355 -24.07 -6.33 -33.17
N LYS A 356 -24.98 -7.28 -33.44
CA LYS A 356 -26.11 -7.60 -32.55
C LYS A 356 -25.67 -8.25 -31.24
N VAL A 357 -24.80 -9.26 -31.32
CA VAL A 357 -24.30 -9.96 -30.13
C VAL A 357 -23.16 -9.22 -29.45
N LYS A 358 -22.61 -8.19 -30.09
CA LYS A 358 -21.45 -7.40 -29.64
C LYS A 358 -20.28 -8.32 -29.29
N SER A 359 -19.99 -9.24 -30.19
CA SER A 359 -18.87 -10.19 -30.06
C SER A 359 -17.58 -9.55 -30.57
N ASN A 360 -16.46 -9.93 -29.94
CA ASN A 360 -15.14 -9.50 -30.38
C ASN A 360 -14.76 -10.21 -31.68
N SER A 361 -13.90 -9.59 -32.48
CA SER A 361 -13.53 -10.13 -33.79
C SER A 361 -12.06 -9.96 -34.12
N PHE A 362 -11.56 -10.86 -34.97
CA PHE A 362 -10.26 -10.75 -35.60
C PHE A 362 -10.44 -10.60 -37.10
N LEU A 363 -10.30 -9.38 -37.60
CA LEU A 363 -10.38 -9.06 -39.01
C LEU A 363 -9.02 -9.25 -39.69
N ILE A 364 -8.96 -10.12 -40.69
CA ILE A 364 -7.77 -10.33 -41.52
C ILE A 364 -8.09 -9.88 -42.93
N SER A 365 -7.47 -8.79 -43.36
CA SER A 365 -7.63 -8.24 -44.69
C SER A 365 -6.49 -8.66 -45.62
N GLY A 366 -6.69 -8.49 -46.93
CA GLY A 366 -5.73 -8.87 -47.94
C GLY A 366 -6.19 -8.42 -49.34
N PRO A 367 -5.51 -8.91 -50.39
CA PRO A 367 -5.77 -8.46 -51.76
C PRO A 367 -7.17 -8.73 -52.29
N LYS A 368 -7.92 -9.68 -51.69
CA LYS A 368 -9.29 -10.05 -52.07
C LYS A 368 -10.36 -9.43 -51.16
N THR A 369 -9.97 -8.60 -50.20
CA THR A 369 -10.93 -7.85 -49.37
C THR A 369 -11.67 -6.82 -50.20
N ASP A 370 -13.00 -6.80 -50.08
CA ASP A 370 -13.83 -5.74 -50.66
C ASP A 370 -13.83 -4.53 -49.72
N TRP A 371 -12.94 -3.57 -49.98
CA TRP A 371 -12.81 -2.36 -49.16
C TRP A 371 -14.03 -1.44 -49.25
N ASN A 372 -14.78 -1.47 -50.34
CA ASN A 372 -16.02 -0.70 -50.45
C ASN A 372 -17.08 -1.26 -49.50
N PHE A 373 -17.24 -2.58 -49.46
CA PHE A 373 -18.12 -3.23 -48.49
C PHE A 373 -17.63 -3.00 -47.05
N LEU A 374 -16.35 -3.27 -46.79
CA LEU A 374 -15.79 -3.23 -45.44
C LEU A 374 -15.83 -1.82 -44.85
N ASN A 375 -15.53 -0.77 -45.61
CA ASN A 375 -15.63 0.62 -45.14
C ASN A 375 -17.07 1.04 -44.80
N ASN A 376 -18.09 0.35 -45.34
CA ASN A 376 -19.50 0.70 -45.14
C ASN A 376 -20.17 -0.09 -44.00
N ILE A 377 -19.77 -1.34 -43.75
CA ILE A 377 -20.45 -2.24 -42.81
C ILE A 377 -19.99 -2.08 -41.35
N GLN A 378 -18.80 -1.54 -41.13
CA GLN A 378 -18.22 -1.34 -39.79
C GLN A 378 -17.67 0.09 -39.64
N ASN A 379 -17.36 0.48 -38.40
CA ASN A 379 -16.85 1.82 -38.07
C ASN A 379 -15.49 1.83 -37.34
N SER A 380 -14.82 0.69 -37.18
CA SER A 380 -13.49 0.58 -36.55
C SER A 380 -12.36 1.12 -37.40
N LEU A 381 -12.45 1.00 -38.73
CA LEU A 381 -11.43 1.46 -39.66
C LEU A 381 -12.01 2.01 -40.96
N THR A 382 -11.21 2.79 -41.67
CA THR A 382 -11.44 3.18 -43.05
C THR A 382 -10.13 3.06 -43.82
N LYS A 383 -10.15 2.45 -45.01
CA LYS A 383 -8.98 2.36 -45.88
C LYS A 383 -9.26 2.84 -47.28
N ASN A 384 -8.39 3.72 -47.77
CA ASN A 384 -8.39 4.19 -49.15
C ASN A 384 -7.49 3.29 -50.01
N SER A 385 -8.00 2.13 -50.44
CA SER A 385 -7.25 1.18 -51.27
C SER A 385 -6.94 1.76 -52.67
N TYR A 386 -5.70 1.58 -53.13
CA TYR A 386 -5.29 1.86 -54.51
C TYR A 386 -5.40 0.62 -55.41
N ASP A 387 -5.85 -0.51 -54.86
CA ASP A 387 -5.94 -1.84 -55.52
C ASP A 387 -4.62 -2.29 -56.17
N GLN A 388 -3.50 -1.77 -55.67
CA GLN A 388 -2.16 -2.18 -56.01
C GLN A 388 -1.63 -3.11 -54.93
N LYS A 389 -1.31 -4.35 -55.31
CA LYS A 389 -0.69 -5.32 -54.43
C LYS A 389 0.76 -4.98 -54.14
N GLU A 390 1.20 -5.22 -52.91
CA GLU A 390 2.60 -5.05 -52.50
C GLU A 390 2.96 -6.05 -51.39
N GLU A 391 4.24 -6.39 -51.34
CA GLU A 391 4.82 -7.20 -50.26
C GLU A 391 5.28 -6.32 -49.11
N VAL A 392 4.77 -6.59 -47.91
CA VAL A 392 5.06 -5.82 -46.70
C VAL A 392 5.74 -6.70 -45.65
N THR A 393 6.84 -6.20 -45.10
CA THR A 393 7.54 -6.84 -43.98
C THR A 393 7.09 -6.23 -42.66
N PRO A 394 6.90 -7.07 -41.61
CA PRO A 394 6.49 -6.60 -40.29
C PRO A 394 7.64 -5.85 -39.59
N VAL A 395 7.29 -4.82 -38.83
CA VAL A 395 8.20 -4.13 -37.90
C VAL A 395 7.55 -4.08 -36.53
N ILE A 396 8.22 -4.60 -35.50
CA ILE A 396 7.69 -4.57 -34.13
C ILE A 396 7.61 -3.12 -33.63
N ASN A 397 6.47 -2.75 -33.05
CA ASN A 397 6.35 -1.50 -32.31
C ASN A 397 6.73 -1.72 -30.84
N PRO A 398 7.87 -1.18 -30.36
CA PRO A 398 8.31 -1.37 -28.97
C PRO A 398 7.41 -0.65 -27.95
N SER A 399 6.54 0.27 -28.39
CA SER A 399 5.58 0.98 -27.53
C SER A 399 4.28 0.21 -27.29
N PHE A 400 4.11 -0.97 -27.88
CA PHE A 400 2.93 -1.81 -27.66
C PHE A 400 2.89 -2.36 -26.23
N SER A 401 1.73 -2.29 -25.57
CA SER A 401 1.60 -2.55 -24.13
C SER A 401 0.48 -3.50 -23.73
N LYS A 402 -0.37 -3.97 -24.66
CA LYS A 402 -1.53 -4.82 -24.32
C LYS A 402 -1.17 -6.21 -23.80
N PHE A 403 -0.04 -6.77 -24.22
CA PHE A 403 0.52 -8.02 -23.70
C PHE A 403 2.02 -8.09 -24.00
N ASP A 404 2.72 -9.02 -23.34
CA ASP A 404 4.17 -9.17 -23.50
C ASP A 404 4.54 -9.62 -24.93
N ILE A 405 5.43 -8.86 -25.56
CA ILE A 405 5.96 -9.06 -26.92
C ILE A 405 7.48 -9.25 -26.94
N SER A 406 8.13 -9.34 -25.78
CA SER A 406 9.60 -9.39 -25.64
C SER A 406 10.25 -10.57 -26.36
N SER A 407 9.53 -11.69 -26.52
CA SER A 407 10.00 -12.89 -27.23
C SER A 407 9.80 -12.85 -28.75
N LEU A 408 9.11 -11.84 -29.30
CA LEU A 408 8.81 -11.79 -30.74
C LEU A 408 10.02 -11.29 -31.53
N VAL A 409 10.39 -12.03 -32.57
CA VAL A 409 11.45 -11.65 -33.52
C VAL A 409 10.94 -11.89 -34.94
N PHE A 410 10.99 -10.85 -35.79
CA PHE A 410 10.48 -10.93 -37.17
C PHE A 410 11.55 -10.67 -38.25
N ASP A 411 12.83 -10.54 -37.89
CA ASP A 411 13.89 -10.10 -38.81
C ASP A 411 14.02 -10.97 -40.08
N ASN A 412 13.71 -12.26 -39.98
CA ASN A 412 13.80 -13.22 -41.08
C ASN A 412 12.43 -13.70 -41.59
N TYR A 413 11.33 -13.07 -41.15
CA TYR A 413 10.00 -13.50 -41.51
C TYR A 413 9.67 -13.08 -42.96
N PRO A 414 9.09 -13.97 -43.77
CA PRO A 414 8.72 -13.65 -45.14
C PRO A 414 7.63 -12.55 -45.16
N PRO A 415 7.57 -11.71 -46.20
CA PRO A 415 6.58 -10.65 -46.28
C PRO A 415 5.16 -11.19 -46.41
N LEU A 416 4.19 -10.39 -45.95
CA LEU A 416 2.77 -10.56 -46.22
C LEU A 416 2.39 -9.83 -47.51
N GLU A 417 1.32 -10.28 -48.18
CA GLU A 417 0.78 -9.60 -49.36
C GLU A 417 -0.44 -8.77 -48.95
N THR A 418 -0.47 -7.49 -49.32
CA THR A 418 -1.59 -6.57 -49.01
C THR A 418 -1.86 -5.62 -50.18
N ASN A 419 -2.95 -4.85 -50.11
CA ASN A 419 -3.21 -3.75 -51.04
C ASN A 419 -2.72 -2.44 -50.44
N LEU A 420 -1.99 -1.62 -51.20
CA LEU A 420 -1.57 -0.29 -50.78
C LEU A 420 -2.77 0.65 -50.55
N GLY A 421 -2.59 1.60 -49.63
CA GLY A 421 -3.61 2.59 -49.30
C GLY A 421 -3.48 3.07 -47.86
N GLU A 422 -3.84 4.32 -47.62
CA GLU A 422 -3.87 4.94 -46.29
C GLU A 422 -4.94 4.27 -45.41
N VAL A 423 -4.56 3.92 -44.19
CA VAL A 423 -5.44 3.35 -43.17
C VAL A 423 -5.71 4.35 -42.07
N ILE A 424 -6.99 4.62 -41.80
CA ILE A 424 -7.46 5.42 -40.66
C ILE A 424 -8.16 4.49 -39.69
N ILE A 425 -7.66 4.39 -38.46
CA ILE A 425 -8.31 3.66 -37.37
C ILE A 425 -9.15 4.64 -36.55
N ASN A 426 -10.46 4.40 -36.49
CA ASN A 426 -11.44 5.32 -35.91
C ASN A 426 -11.71 5.06 -34.41
N LYS A 427 -11.20 3.95 -33.87
CA LYS A 427 -11.30 3.57 -32.45
C LYS A 427 -9.97 3.79 -31.71
N GLY A 428 -10.01 3.81 -30.38
CA GLY A 428 -8.79 3.74 -29.56
C GLY A 428 -8.01 2.48 -29.92
N HIS A 429 -6.71 2.60 -30.18
CA HIS A 429 -5.93 1.49 -30.72
C HIS A 429 -4.45 1.54 -30.33
N GLU A 430 -3.81 0.38 -30.38
CA GLU A 430 -2.37 0.21 -30.30
C GLU A 430 -1.88 -0.61 -31.51
N VAL A 431 -0.81 -0.13 -32.15
CA VAL A 431 -0.18 -0.82 -33.26
C VAL A 431 0.82 -1.83 -32.69
N LEU A 432 0.64 -3.12 -32.96
CA LEU A 432 1.58 -4.19 -32.62
C LEU A 432 2.71 -4.26 -33.64
N LEU A 433 2.35 -4.28 -34.93
CA LEU A 433 3.28 -4.36 -36.05
C LEU A 433 3.03 -3.20 -37.01
N GLY A 434 4.08 -2.50 -37.42
CA GLY A 434 4.08 -1.56 -38.54
C GLY A 434 4.50 -2.22 -39.86
N GLN A 435 4.34 -1.49 -40.96
CA GLN A 435 4.70 -1.94 -42.30
C GLN A 435 6.07 -1.38 -42.75
N ARG A 436 6.86 -2.24 -43.40
CA ARG A 436 8.09 -1.87 -44.11
C ARG A 436 8.06 -2.42 -45.54
N ILE A 437 8.28 -1.55 -46.52
CA ILE A 437 8.34 -1.88 -47.95
C ILE A 437 9.76 -1.61 -48.45
N LYS A 438 10.40 -2.60 -49.07
CA LYS A 438 11.74 -2.47 -49.70
C LYS A 438 12.78 -1.81 -48.77
N GLY A 439 12.73 -2.15 -47.47
CA GLY A 439 13.64 -1.65 -46.45
C GLY A 439 13.28 -0.29 -45.83
N THR A 440 12.19 0.34 -46.26
CA THR A 440 11.73 1.64 -45.73
C THR A 440 10.45 1.47 -44.92
N GLU A 441 10.41 2.03 -43.71
CA GLU A 441 9.20 2.09 -42.88
C GLU A 441 8.25 3.16 -43.41
N ILE A 442 7.00 2.78 -43.67
CA ILE A 442 6.03 3.63 -44.35
C ILE A 442 5.03 4.29 -43.38
N GLY A 443 5.13 4.01 -42.08
CA GLY A 443 4.26 4.58 -41.05
C GLY A 443 2.84 4.00 -40.99
N GLU A 444 2.51 3.05 -41.87
CA GLU A 444 1.21 2.37 -41.89
C GLU A 444 1.21 1.15 -40.94
N PRO A 445 0.09 0.86 -40.27
CA PRO A 445 0.00 -0.30 -39.39
C PRO A 445 -0.17 -1.61 -40.17
N LEU A 446 0.46 -2.68 -39.71
CA LEU A 446 0.28 -4.05 -40.21
C LEU A 446 -0.67 -4.87 -39.33
N LEU A 447 -0.50 -4.81 -38.00
CA LEU A 447 -1.36 -5.49 -37.04
C LEU A 447 -1.71 -4.51 -35.91
N VAL A 448 -3.01 -4.29 -35.71
CA VAL A 448 -3.57 -3.33 -34.76
C VAL A 448 -4.52 -4.04 -33.82
N LEU A 449 -4.52 -3.63 -32.55
CA LEU A 449 -5.58 -3.99 -31.60
C LEU A 449 -6.34 -2.74 -31.23
N THR A 450 -7.66 -2.79 -31.37
CA THR A 450 -8.58 -1.69 -31.05
C THR A 450 -9.41 -2.05 -29.82
N GLU A 451 -9.73 -1.03 -29.04
CA GLU A 451 -10.49 -1.14 -27.81
C GLU A 451 -11.44 0.06 -27.68
N SER A 452 -12.72 -0.22 -27.50
CA SER A 452 -13.75 0.78 -27.24
C SER A 452 -14.73 0.25 -26.19
N GLY A 453 -14.45 0.51 -24.91
CA GLY A 453 -15.18 -0.11 -23.81
C GLY A 453 -14.88 -1.60 -23.73
N LEU A 454 -15.89 -2.45 -23.87
CA LEU A 454 -15.75 -3.90 -23.90
C LEU A 454 -15.57 -4.47 -25.32
N ASP A 455 -15.75 -3.66 -26.36
CA ASP A 455 -15.60 -4.11 -27.75
C ASP A 455 -14.10 -4.13 -28.12
N ARG A 456 -13.56 -5.32 -28.37
CA ARG A 456 -12.18 -5.53 -28.80
C ARG A 456 -12.14 -6.12 -30.19
N GLU A 457 -11.25 -5.57 -31.01
CA GLU A 457 -11.04 -6.07 -32.37
C GLU A 457 -9.55 -6.07 -32.70
N ALA A 458 -9.05 -7.16 -33.26
CA ALA A 458 -7.73 -7.22 -33.86
C ALA A 458 -7.87 -7.09 -35.37
N ILE A 459 -6.97 -6.35 -36.01
CA ILE A 459 -6.99 -6.12 -37.45
C ILE A 459 -5.60 -6.40 -38.02
N LEU A 460 -5.51 -7.34 -38.94
CA LEU A 460 -4.30 -7.64 -39.72
C LEU A 460 -4.47 -7.17 -41.17
N PHE A 461 -3.47 -6.43 -41.67
CA PHE A 461 -3.41 -5.91 -43.03
C PHE A 461 -2.49 -6.74 -43.93
N GLY A 462 -2.89 -7.98 -44.22
CA GLY A 462 -2.20 -8.82 -45.20
C GLY A 462 -2.52 -10.30 -45.07
N GLU A 463 -2.29 -11.04 -46.17
CA GLU A 463 -2.35 -12.49 -46.21
C GLU A 463 -0.95 -13.13 -46.30
N ASN A 464 -0.90 -14.45 -46.14
CA ASN A 464 0.27 -15.33 -46.06
C ASN A 464 0.89 -15.52 -44.66
N LEU A 465 0.09 -15.42 -43.60
CA LEU A 465 0.49 -15.80 -42.24
C LEU A 465 1.01 -17.24 -42.13
N TRP A 466 0.54 -18.17 -42.97
CA TRP A 466 1.04 -19.54 -43.01
C TRP A 466 2.56 -19.59 -43.26
N LYS A 467 3.12 -18.63 -44.00
CA LYS A 467 4.56 -18.53 -44.25
C LYS A 467 5.31 -18.18 -42.98
N TRP A 468 4.74 -17.35 -42.11
CA TRP A 468 5.31 -17.03 -40.79
C TRP A 468 5.36 -18.27 -39.88
N ARG A 469 4.28 -19.06 -39.85
CA ARG A 469 4.24 -20.30 -39.07
C ARG A 469 5.27 -21.33 -39.57
N VAL A 470 5.45 -21.45 -40.88
CA VAL A 470 6.47 -22.32 -41.48
C VAL A 470 7.89 -21.80 -41.23
N GLN A 471 8.10 -20.48 -41.27
CA GLN A 471 9.37 -19.86 -40.95
C GLN A 471 9.79 -20.17 -39.50
N ASN A 472 8.87 -20.03 -38.55
CA ASN A 472 9.11 -20.35 -37.14
C ASN A 472 9.61 -21.79 -36.96
N TYR A 473 8.94 -22.76 -37.62
CA TYR A 473 9.38 -24.15 -37.59
C TYR A 473 10.77 -24.37 -38.20
N ARG A 474 11.11 -23.64 -39.26
CA ARG A 474 12.43 -23.72 -39.88
C ARG A 474 13.53 -23.27 -38.91
N GLU A 475 13.28 -22.23 -38.13
CA GLU A 475 14.25 -21.66 -37.20
C GLU A 475 14.32 -22.44 -35.89
N ASN A 476 13.17 -22.79 -35.31
CA ASN A 476 13.06 -23.28 -33.93
C ASN A 476 12.66 -24.76 -33.82
N GLN A 477 12.38 -25.44 -34.94
CA GLN A 477 11.91 -26.84 -35.00
C GLN A 477 10.62 -27.11 -34.20
N ASN A 478 9.86 -26.06 -33.89
CA ASN A 478 8.57 -26.10 -33.22
C ASN A 478 7.67 -24.97 -33.77
N PHE A 479 6.44 -24.84 -33.29
CA PHE A 479 5.51 -23.78 -33.73
C PHE A 479 5.20 -22.77 -32.62
N ASN A 480 5.91 -22.85 -31.49
CA ASN A 480 5.48 -22.24 -30.24
C ASN A 480 5.40 -20.72 -30.34
N ASP A 481 6.39 -20.01 -30.90
CA ASP A 481 6.33 -18.53 -30.87
C ASP A 481 5.22 -17.97 -31.77
N PHE A 482 4.94 -18.62 -32.91
CA PHE A 482 3.81 -18.25 -33.75
C PHE A 482 2.49 -18.60 -33.07
N ASP A 483 2.38 -19.82 -32.52
CA ASP A 483 1.17 -20.29 -31.86
C ASP A 483 0.87 -19.50 -30.57
N ASP A 484 1.90 -19.05 -29.85
CA ASP A 484 1.80 -18.14 -28.70
C ASP A 484 1.36 -16.74 -29.11
N LEU A 485 1.85 -16.19 -30.23
CA LEU A 485 1.41 -14.90 -30.74
C LEU A 485 -0.09 -14.92 -31.07
N ILE A 486 -0.53 -15.89 -31.87
CA ILE A 486 -1.95 -16.08 -32.18
C ILE A 486 -2.73 -16.36 -30.90
N GLY A 487 -2.13 -17.13 -29.98
CA GLY A 487 -2.69 -17.47 -28.69
C GLY A 487 -3.00 -16.25 -27.83
N LYS A 488 -2.06 -15.29 -27.76
CA LYS A 488 -2.18 -13.99 -27.07
C LYS A 488 -3.22 -13.09 -27.74
N ILE A 489 -3.31 -13.06 -29.06
CA ILE A 489 -4.34 -12.30 -29.79
C ILE A 489 -5.73 -12.85 -29.48
N VAL A 490 -5.92 -14.18 -29.60
CA VAL A 490 -7.20 -14.81 -29.26
C VAL A 490 -7.57 -14.51 -27.81
N PHE A 491 -6.62 -14.69 -26.88
CA PHE A 491 -6.84 -14.37 -25.47
C PHE A 491 -7.26 -12.92 -25.25
N TYR A 492 -6.58 -11.96 -25.88
CA TYR A 492 -6.93 -10.55 -25.80
C TYR A 492 -8.38 -10.29 -26.22
N LEU A 493 -8.84 -11.00 -27.25
CA LEU A 493 -10.20 -10.90 -27.79
C LEU A 493 -11.24 -11.71 -26.99
N THR A 494 -10.83 -12.69 -26.18
CA THR A 494 -11.74 -13.55 -25.37
C THR A 494 -11.77 -13.17 -23.90
N LEU A 495 -10.86 -12.30 -23.46
CA LEU A 495 -10.67 -11.78 -22.09
C LEU A 495 -11.89 -11.11 -21.43
N ASN A 496 -13.01 -10.94 -22.15
CA ASN A 496 -14.19 -10.35 -21.56
C ASN A 496 -14.85 -11.34 -20.60
N GLU A 497 -14.81 -11.01 -19.30
CA GLU A 497 -15.86 -11.41 -18.38
C GLU A 497 -17.20 -11.10 -19.05
N THR A 498 -18.06 -12.11 -19.14
CA THR A 498 -19.45 -11.97 -19.55
C THR A 498 -20.04 -10.69 -18.93
N ARG A 499 -20.72 -9.85 -19.74
CA ARG A 499 -21.36 -8.59 -19.30
C ARG A 499 -22.04 -8.77 -17.94
N SER A 500 -21.34 -8.41 -16.88
CA SER A 500 -21.79 -8.62 -15.52
C SER A 500 -21.95 -7.27 -14.87
N ARG A 501 -23.17 -6.99 -14.43
CA ARG A 501 -23.53 -5.81 -13.64
C ARG A 501 -22.88 -5.80 -12.26
N LEU A 502 -22.24 -6.90 -11.84
CA LEU A 502 -21.47 -7.01 -10.60
C LEU A 502 -20.07 -7.53 -10.94
N ILE A 503 -19.04 -6.71 -10.78
CA ILE A 503 -17.64 -7.07 -10.99
C ILE A 503 -16.99 -7.21 -9.62
N LEU A 504 -16.21 -8.27 -9.42
CA LEU A 504 -15.49 -8.52 -8.17
C LEU A 504 -13.99 -8.37 -8.42
N ASN A 505 -13.30 -7.68 -7.52
CA ASN A 505 -11.86 -7.56 -7.52
C ASN A 505 -11.33 -8.06 -6.17
N TYR A 506 -10.62 -9.18 -6.22
CA TYR A 506 -10.03 -9.83 -5.05
C TYR A 506 -8.78 -10.59 -5.48
N GLN A 507 -7.88 -10.82 -4.54
CA GLN A 507 -6.76 -11.73 -4.76
C GLN A 507 -7.19 -13.14 -4.38
N SER A 508 -6.81 -14.13 -5.19
CA SER A 508 -7.03 -15.54 -4.86
C SER A 508 -6.22 -15.97 -3.62
N PHE A 509 -5.30 -15.12 -3.14
CA PHE A 509 -4.45 -15.38 -1.99
C PHE A 509 -3.98 -14.13 -1.21
N TYR A 510 -4.10 -14.24 0.11
CA TYR A 510 -3.67 -13.37 1.22
C TYR A 510 -2.27 -13.67 1.78
N GLU A 511 -1.23 -12.83 1.62
CA GLU A 511 -0.01 -12.94 2.45
C GLU A 511 -0.27 -12.34 3.84
N GLY A 512 -0.71 -13.20 4.77
CA GLY A 512 -1.18 -12.74 6.08
C GLY A 512 -2.59 -12.15 6.03
N ASN A 513 -3.12 -11.79 7.20
CA ASN A 513 -4.49 -11.32 7.35
C ASN A 513 -4.63 -9.82 7.06
N SER A 514 -3.62 -8.99 7.32
CA SER A 514 -3.72 -7.52 7.25
C SER A 514 -4.03 -6.89 5.89
N GLU A 515 -4.02 -7.67 4.81
CA GLU A 515 -4.29 -7.19 3.44
C GLU A 515 -5.55 -7.80 2.80
N ALA A 516 -6.25 -8.70 3.49
CA ALA A 516 -7.40 -9.41 2.93
C ALA A 516 -8.60 -8.45 2.73
N LYS A 517 -8.86 -8.09 1.46
CA LYS A 517 -9.97 -7.20 1.08
C LYS A 517 -10.63 -7.67 -0.21
N ILE A 518 -11.95 -7.57 -0.27
CA ILE A 518 -12.71 -7.87 -1.48
C ILE A 518 -13.42 -6.59 -1.92
N ALA A 519 -13.16 -6.17 -3.15
CA ALA A 519 -13.82 -5.04 -3.77
C ALA A 519 -14.87 -5.50 -4.79
N ALA A 520 -15.90 -4.68 -4.98
CA ALA A 520 -16.95 -4.92 -5.95
C ALA A 520 -17.38 -3.62 -6.65
N ASN A 521 -17.59 -3.67 -7.95
CA ASN A 521 -18.24 -2.59 -8.71
C ASN A 521 -19.62 -3.09 -9.15
N TYR A 522 -20.65 -2.29 -8.91
CA TYR A 522 -22.02 -2.61 -9.32
C TYR A 522 -22.56 -1.54 -10.26
N PHE A 523 -23.25 -2.01 -11.31
CA PHE A 523 -23.84 -1.18 -12.35
C PHE A 523 -25.34 -1.48 -12.50
N ASP A 524 -26.13 -0.44 -12.68
CA ASP A 524 -27.58 -0.55 -12.91
C ASP A 524 -27.90 -1.12 -14.31
N GLU A 525 -29.19 -1.19 -14.67
CA GLU A 525 -29.64 -1.68 -15.98
C GLU A 525 -29.16 -0.81 -17.16
N SER A 526 -28.77 0.43 -16.90
CA SER A 526 -28.19 1.37 -17.87
C SER A 526 -26.66 1.27 -17.96
N TYR A 527 -26.05 0.36 -17.20
CA TYR A 527 -24.60 0.20 -17.04
C TYR A 527 -23.90 1.43 -16.44
N SER A 528 -24.63 2.22 -15.64
CA SER A 528 -24.06 3.30 -14.84
C SER A 528 -23.74 2.79 -13.43
N PHE A 529 -22.61 3.22 -12.85
CA PHE A 529 -22.25 2.85 -11.48
C PHE A 529 -23.31 3.37 -10.50
N ASP A 530 -23.81 2.49 -9.64
CA ASP A 530 -24.83 2.84 -8.65
C ASP A 530 -24.19 2.95 -7.25
N PRO A 531 -24.04 4.17 -6.69
CA PRO A 531 -23.47 4.41 -5.37
C PRO A 531 -24.44 4.18 -4.20
N ASP A 532 -25.74 3.99 -4.48
CA ASP A 532 -26.78 3.79 -3.46
C ASP A 532 -27.13 2.30 -3.24
N ALA A 533 -26.55 1.40 -4.04
CA ALA A 533 -26.75 -0.03 -3.93
C ALA A 533 -26.22 -0.60 -2.60
N MET A 534 -27.02 -1.44 -1.95
CA MET A 534 -26.58 -2.18 -0.77
C MET A 534 -25.98 -3.51 -1.20
N ILE A 535 -24.69 -3.74 -0.91
CA ILE A 535 -23.99 -4.97 -1.28
C ILE A 535 -23.56 -5.73 -0.02
N LEU A 536 -23.91 -7.01 0.05
CA LEU A 536 -23.57 -7.92 1.14
C LEU A 536 -22.59 -9.00 0.65
N LEU A 537 -21.53 -9.23 1.43
CA LEU A 537 -20.60 -10.33 1.24
C LEU A 537 -20.85 -11.41 2.28
N SER A 538 -21.23 -12.61 1.85
CA SER A 538 -21.34 -13.80 2.68
C SER A 538 -20.06 -14.64 2.55
N LEU A 539 -19.33 -14.81 3.64
CA LEU A 539 -18.06 -15.52 3.73
C LEU A 539 -18.22 -16.85 4.47
N LYS A 540 -17.56 -17.91 3.98
CA LYS A 540 -17.55 -19.24 4.60
C LYS A 540 -16.16 -19.86 4.53
N GLN A 541 -15.64 -20.30 5.68
CA GLN A 541 -14.38 -21.03 5.76
C GLN A 541 -14.58 -22.51 5.37
N THR A 542 -13.67 -23.05 4.56
CA THR A 542 -13.70 -24.45 4.13
C THR A 542 -13.61 -25.38 5.35
N GLY A 543 -14.62 -26.24 5.53
CA GLY A 543 -14.72 -27.16 6.66
C GLY A 543 -15.61 -26.67 7.81
N GLU A 544 -15.97 -25.39 7.85
CA GLU A 544 -16.93 -24.84 8.81
C GLU A 544 -18.33 -24.67 8.19
N SER A 545 -19.37 -24.75 9.01
CA SER A 545 -20.76 -24.52 8.59
C SER A 545 -21.23 -23.08 8.79
N ASN A 546 -20.48 -22.27 9.53
CA ASN A 546 -20.88 -20.91 9.86
C ASN A 546 -20.63 -19.96 8.68
N ILE A 547 -21.61 -19.12 8.37
CA ILE A 547 -21.53 -18.09 7.33
C ILE A 547 -21.46 -16.74 8.04
N GLN A 548 -20.47 -15.93 7.71
CA GLN A 548 -20.31 -14.57 8.23
C GLN A 548 -20.71 -13.58 7.15
N GLU A 549 -21.55 -12.60 7.48
CA GLU A 549 -21.99 -11.57 6.53
C GLU A 549 -21.32 -10.22 6.83
N PHE A 550 -20.80 -9.60 5.78
CA PHE A 550 -20.12 -8.30 5.82
C PHE A 550 -20.81 -7.34 4.86
N PRO A 551 -21.29 -6.17 5.33
CA PRO A 551 -21.70 -5.10 4.43
C PRO A 551 -20.46 -4.54 3.71
N MET A 552 -20.53 -4.40 2.39
CA MET A 552 -19.48 -3.75 1.62
C MET A 552 -19.67 -2.23 1.67
N LEU A 553 -18.63 -1.49 2.03
CA LEU A 553 -18.67 -0.03 2.22
C LEU A 553 -18.24 0.69 0.94
N LEU A 554 -18.96 1.76 0.56
CA LEU A 554 -18.62 2.59 -0.59
C LEU A 554 -17.30 3.33 -0.37
N LYS A 555 -16.38 3.21 -1.35
CA LYS A 555 -15.09 3.90 -1.42
C LYS A 555 -14.88 4.50 -2.80
N GLY A 556 -15.35 5.73 -3.00
CA GLY A 556 -15.25 6.41 -4.29
C GLY A 556 -16.19 5.78 -5.31
N ASP A 557 -15.66 4.96 -6.21
CA ASP A 557 -16.34 4.33 -7.35
C ASP A 557 -16.46 2.80 -7.23
N PHE A 558 -16.22 2.24 -6.04
CA PHE A 558 -16.39 0.81 -5.74
C PHE A 558 -16.84 0.57 -4.30
N TYR A 559 -17.27 -0.66 -4.00
CA TYR A 559 -17.62 -1.14 -2.66
C TYR A 559 -16.51 -2.06 -2.14
N GLU A 560 -16.20 -2.03 -0.85
CA GLU A 560 -15.12 -2.81 -0.23
C GLU A 560 -15.57 -3.50 1.06
N ALA A 561 -15.27 -4.80 1.20
CA ALA A 561 -15.31 -5.52 2.47
C ALA A 561 -13.89 -5.73 2.99
N ASP A 562 -13.66 -5.28 4.23
CA ASP A 562 -12.40 -5.51 4.94
C ASP A 562 -12.45 -6.84 5.70
N LEU A 563 -11.61 -7.78 5.30
CA LEU A 563 -11.50 -9.12 5.87
C LEU A 563 -10.22 -9.28 6.70
N SER A 564 -9.61 -8.17 7.12
CA SER A 564 -8.29 -8.21 7.78
C SER A 564 -8.25 -8.97 9.11
N ASN A 565 -9.41 -9.18 9.72
CA ASN A 565 -9.57 -9.91 10.99
C ASN A 565 -9.82 -11.40 10.80
N MET A 566 -9.81 -11.91 9.57
CA MET A 566 -10.06 -13.33 9.30
C MET A 566 -8.80 -14.15 9.59
N PRO A 567 -8.94 -15.34 10.21
CA PRO A 567 -7.80 -16.22 10.45
C PRO A 567 -7.21 -16.76 9.13
N SER A 568 -6.02 -17.33 9.20
CA SER A 568 -5.45 -18.06 8.07
C SER A 568 -6.30 -19.28 7.73
N GLY A 569 -6.63 -19.47 6.45
CA GLY A 569 -7.51 -20.55 6.01
C GLY A 569 -7.99 -20.40 4.57
N GLU A 570 -8.70 -21.40 4.08
CA GLU A 570 -9.38 -21.34 2.78
C GLU A 570 -10.81 -20.85 2.96
N TYR A 571 -11.21 -19.93 2.09
CA TYR A 571 -12.49 -19.25 2.13
C TYR A 571 -13.21 -19.34 0.79
N THR A 572 -14.52 -19.52 0.89
CA THR A 572 -15.47 -19.34 -0.21
C THR A 572 -16.37 -18.18 0.15
N PHE A 573 -16.70 -17.33 -0.82
CA PHE A 573 -17.54 -16.17 -0.57
C PHE A 573 -18.56 -15.97 -1.68
N THR A 574 -19.63 -15.26 -1.35
CA THR A 574 -20.66 -14.83 -2.30
C THR A 574 -21.01 -13.38 -2.02
N VAL A 575 -20.88 -12.54 -3.03
CA VAL A 575 -21.30 -11.14 -2.99
C VAL A 575 -22.67 -11.04 -3.65
N LYS A 576 -23.62 -10.40 -2.97
CA LYS A 576 -24.99 -10.21 -3.42
C LYS A 576 -25.37 -8.73 -3.33
N VAL A 577 -26.01 -8.23 -4.37
CA VAL A 577 -26.67 -6.92 -4.35
C VAL A 577 -28.06 -7.10 -3.73
N VAL A 578 -28.35 -6.38 -2.66
CA VAL A 578 -29.63 -6.44 -1.96
C VAL A 578 -30.72 -5.87 -2.89
N ASP A 579 -31.89 -6.49 -2.86
CA ASP A 579 -33.05 -6.22 -3.73
C ASP A 579 -32.90 -6.57 -5.23
N GLU A 580 -31.72 -6.99 -5.68
CA GLU A 580 -31.47 -7.49 -7.03
C GLU A 580 -31.18 -9.00 -7.00
N ASN A 581 -31.53 -9.72 -8.08
CA ASN A 581 -31.19 -11.15 -8.22
C ASN A 581 -29.79 -11.33 -8.83
N ILE A 582 -28.82 -10.52 -8.38
CA ILE A 582 -27.45 -10.49 -8.88
C ILE A 582 -26.51 -10.90 -7.76
N SER A 583 -25.75 -11.97 -8.01
CA SER A 583 -24.67 -12.42 -7.13
C SER A 583 -23.49 -12.95 -7.92
N LYS A 584 -22.31 -12.85 -7.35
CA LYS A 584 -21.09 -13.51 -7.81
C LYS A 584 -20.41 -14.21 -6.65
N SER A 585 -19.78 -15.33 -6.92
CA SER A 585 -19.05 -16.12 -5.92
C SER A 585 -17.59 -16.25 -6.32
N GLY A 586 -16.74 -16.46 -5.34
CA GLY A 586 -15.33 -16.70 -5.52
C GLY A 586 -14.74 -17.49 -4.35
N SER A 587 -13.45 -17.77 -4.44
CA SER A 587 -12.69 -18.40 -3.37
C SER A 587 -11.30 -17.77 -3.26
N PHE A 588 -10.80 -17.66 -2.04
CA PHE A 588 -9.45 -17.20 -1.78
C PHE A 588 -8.88 -17.94 -0.56
N ARG A 589 -7.58 -17.81 -0.34
CA ARG A 589 -6.90 -18.40 0.83
C ARG A 589 -6.06 -17.35 1.54
N ILE A 590 -6.17 -17.27 2.85
CA ILE A 590 -5.29 -16.44 3.69
C ILE A 590 -4.18 -17.34 4.23
N LEU A 591 -2.92 -17.02 3.94
CA LEU A 591 -1.80 -17.72 4.56
C LEU A 591 -1.60 -17.30 5.99
N ASP A 592 -1.16 -18.27 6.78
CA ASP A 592 -0.40 -17.95 7.98
C ASP A 592 1.03 -17.56 7.58
N PHE A 593 1.19 -16.30 7.18
CA PHE A 593 2.50 -15.71 6.95
C PHE A 593 2.87 -14.83 8.14
N ASP A 594 4.11 -14.96 8.58
CA ASP A 594 4.73 -14.18 9.64
C ASP A 594 6.19 -13.94 9.24
N VAL A 595 6.49 -12.71 8.81
CA VAL A 595 7.80 -12.36 8.26
C VAL A 595 8.88 -12.36 9.35
N GLU A 596 8.50 -12.10 10.60
CA GLU A 596 9.40 -12.10 11.76
C GLU A 596 9.95 -13.50 12.07
N GLN A 597 9.25 -14.56 11.65
CA GLN A 597 9.71 -15.95 11.82
C GLN A 597 10.88 -16.32 10.89
N GLN A 598 11.24 -15.46 9.94
CA GLN A 598 12.40 -15.67 9.07
C GLN A 598 13.73 -15.40 9.80
N PHE A 599 13.71 -14.72 10.95
CA PHE A 599 14.91 -14.36 11.69
C PHE A 599 15.05 -15.19 12.97
N THR A 600 16.26 -15.69 13.24
CA THR A 600 16.59 -16.46 14.47
C THR A 600 17.77 -15.92 15.25
N SER A 601 18.44 -14.90 14.71
CA SER A 601 19.55 -14.19 15.33
C SER A 601 19.33 -12.69 15.28
N SER A 602 19.90 -12.01 16.25
CA SER A 602 19.84 -10.55 16.35
C SER A 602 20.79 -9.89 15.34
N ASN A 603 20.34 -8.78 14.77
CA ASN A 603 21.16 -7.93 13.93
C ASN A 603 21.88 -6.86 14.75
N TYR A 604 22.70 -7.30 15.71
CA TYR A 604 23.43 -6.42 16.63
C TYR A 604 24.34 -5.41 15.90
N LYS A 605 24.82 -5.73 14.70
CA LYS A 605 25.66 -4.83 13.89
C LYS A 605 24.91 -3.59 13.43
N LYS A 606 23.64 -3.74 13.04
CA LYS A 606 22.80 -2.60 12.66
C LYS A 606 22.43 -1.77 13.89
N LEU A 607 22.13 -2.43 15.01
CA LEU A 607 21.91 -1.77 16.29
C LEU A 607 23.14 -0.97 16.75
N ASP A 608 24.34 -1.53 16.60
CA ASP A 608 25.61 -0.84 16.93
C ASP A 608 25.81 0.41 16.07
N ARG A 609 25.55 0.31 14.76
CA ARG A 609 25.66 1.46 13.84
C ARG A 609 24.69 2.59 14.20
N ILE A 610 23.45 2.28 14.55
CA ILE A 610 22.49 3.32 14.98
C ILE A 610 22.89 3.93 16.33
N ALA A 611 23.43 3.15 17.27
CA ALA A 611 23.97 3.69 18.53
C ALA A 611 25.11 4.69 18.25
N GLN A 612 26.12 4.27 17.48
CA GLN A 612 27.28 5.09 17.14
C GLN A 612 26.91 6.37 16.39
N SER A 613 26.00 6.28 15.41
CA SER A 613 25.53 7.43 14.63
C SER A 613 24.80 8.49 15.50
N THR A 614 24.23 8.07 16.63
CA THR A 614 23.54 8.97 17.57
C THR A 614 24.38 9.31 18.81
N ALA A 615 25.70 9.02 18.75
CA ALA A 615 26.67 9.23 19.83
C ALA A 615 26.30 8.52 21.14
N ALA A 616 25.81 7.29 21.03
CA ALA A 616 25.48 6.38 22.12
C ALA A 616 26.20 5.03 21.95
N GLU A 617 26.07 4.17 22.96
CA GLU A 617 26.69 2.84 22.99
C GLU A 617 25.62 1.73 22.94
N LEU A 618 26.04 0.54 22.49
CA LEU A 618 25.22 -0.65 22.43
C LEU A 618 25.45 -1.50 23.68
N TYR A 619 24.36 -2.08 24.21
CA TYR A 619 24.38 -2.90 25.43
C TYR A 619 23.72 -4.25 25.20
N PHE A 620 24.03 -5.20 26.07
CA PHE A 620 23.35 -6.49 26.19
C PHE A 620 22.46 -6.57 27.44
N PRO A 621 21.53 -7.55 27.53
CA PRO A 621 20.60 -7.65 28.66
C PRO A 621 21.28 -7.71 30.03
N ASP A 622 22.46 -8.34 30.10
CA ASP A 622 23.25 -8.44 31.34
C ASP A 622 23.91 -7.11 31.74
N GLU A 623 24.14 -6.21 30.78
CA GLU A 623 24.77 -4.90 30.93
C GLU A 623 23.76 -3.78 31.25
N THR A 624 22.49 -4.12 31.48
CA THR A 624 21.43 -3.13 31.80
C THR A 624 21.81 -2.21 32.97
N ASN A 625 22.52 -2.73 33.97
CA ASN A 625 22.96 -1.91 35.11
C ASN A 625 24.07 -0.90 34.73
N GLU A 626 24.90 -1.25 33.74
CA GLU A 626 25.94 -0.36 33.21
C GLU A 626 25.30 0.79 32.45
N LEU A 627 24.36 0.49 31.53
CA LEU A 627 23.54 1.50 30.85
C LEU A 627 22.86 2.47 31.84
N ILE A 628 22.25 1.95 32.90
CA ILE A 628 21.61 2.77 33.94
C ILE A 628 22.63 3.72 34.57
N ASN A 629 23.84 3.24 34.89
CA ASN A 629 24.88 4.07 35.48
C ASN A 629 25.39 5.15 34.51
N ASP A 630 25.54 4.82 33.23
CA ASP A 630 25.99 5.77 32.20
C ASP A 630 24.99 6.91 32.04
N LEU A 631 23.69 6.59 31.92
CA LEU A 631 22.62 7.59 31.85
C LEU A 631 22.55 8.48 33.10
N ILE A 632 22.80 7.94 34.29
CA ILE A 632 22.81 8.70 35.55
C ILE A 632 24.04 9.62 35.64
N ASN A 633 25.20 9.17 35.18
CA ASN A 633 26.44 9.94 35.28
C ASN A 633 26.59 11.02 34.20
N GLU A 634 25.79 10.94 33.13
CA GLU A 634 25.98 11.86 32.01
C GLU A 634 25.43 13.27 32.28
N ASP A 635 26.29 14.28 32.18
CA ASP A 635 25.97 15.66 32.56
C ASP A 635 24.86 16.30 31.71
N LYS A 636 24.66 15.80 30.49
CA LYS A 636 23.70 16.34 29.52
C LYS A 636 22.22 16.17 29.93
N TYR A 637 21.92 15.27 30.86
CA TYR A 637 20.55 14.98 31.30
C TYR A 637 20.20 15.56 32.69
N LYS A 638 20.93 16.58 33.15
CA LYS A 638 20.65 17.20 34.45
C LYS A 638 19.36 18.03 34.36
N PRO A 639 18.42 17.90 35.33
CA PRO A 639 17.20 18.69 35.32
C PRO A 639 17.49 20.19 35.28
N VAL A 640 16.86 20.89 34.34
CA VAL A 640 17.01 22.33 34.16
C VAL A 640 15.88 23.09 34.84
N GLN A 641 16.21 24.22 35.45
CA GLN A 641 15.22 25.08 36.10
C GLN A 641 14.69 26.11 35.09
N LYS A 642 13.43 25.97 34.65
CA LYS A 642 12.77 27.00 33.83
C LYS A 642 12.04 28.00 34.71
N SER A 643 12.19 29.28 34.41
CA SER A 643 11.48 30.36 35.11
C SER A 643 10.25 30.79 34.31
N HIS A 644 9.07 30.66 34.90
CA HIS A 644 7.84 31.23 34.37
C HIS A 644 7.55 32.55 35.09
N GLN A 645 7.44 33.63 34.33
CA GLN A 645 7.10 34.95 34.87
C GLN A 645 5.60 35.17 34.74
N ASN A 646 4.88 35.06 35.86
CA ASN A 646 3.48 35.43 35.92
C ASN A 646 3.35 36.92 36.28
N VAL A 647 2.71 37.70 35.41
CA VAL A 647 2.53 39.15 35.57
C VAL A 647 1.07 39.43 35.88
N VAL A 648 0.77 39.70 37.15
CA VAL A 648 -0.59 40.03 37.60
C VAL A 648 -0.75 41.54 37.66
N SER A 649 -1.81 42.06 37.02
CA SER A 649 -2.12 43.49 37.02
C SER A 649 -2.96 43.85 38.24
N LEU A 650 -2.71 45.01 38.85
CA LEU A 650 -3.45 45.40 40.06
C LEU A 650 -4.95 45.64 39.81
N VAL A 651 -5.34 45.96 38.58
CA VAL A 651 -6.75 46.09 38.17
C VAL A 651 -7.54 44.78 38.36
N ASP A 652 -6.88 43.61 38.30
CA ASP A 652 -7.55 42.32 38.47
C ASP A 652 -7.91 42.04 39.95
N PHE A 653 -7.38 42.82 40.90
CA PHE A 653 -7.70 42.71 42.32
C PHE A 653 -9.03 43.38 42.65
N ARG A 654 -10.13 42.61 42.53
CA ARG A 654 -11.51 43.04 42.85
C ARG A 654 -11.69 43.67 44.24
N PHE A 655 -10.80 43.37 45.19
CA PHE A 655 -10.81 43.95 46.53
C PHE A 655 -10.59 45.48 46.51
N LEU A 656 -9.76 46.00 45.60
CA LEU A 656 -9.49 47.43 45.49
C LEU A 656 -10.74 48.21 45.04
N LEU A 657 -11.55 47.62 44.16
CA LEU A 657 -12.86 48.15 43.79
C LEU A 657 -13.82 48.16 44.99
N GLY A 658 -13.81 47.10 45.81
CA GLY A 658 -14.54 47.04 47.07
C GLY A 658 -14.18 48.19 48.03
N ILE A 659 -12.89 48.51 48.16
CA ILE A 659 -12.41 49.64 49.00
C ILE A 659 -12.99 50.97 48.50
N ILE A 660 -13.00 51.22 47.18
CA ILE A 660 -13.57 52.45 46.61
C ILE A 660 -15.06 52.57 46.92
N VAL A 661 -15.82 51.49 46.69
CA VAL A 661 -17.26 51.47 46.95
C VAL A 661 -17.56 51.69 48.42
N VAL A 662 -16.85 51.00 49.33
CA VAL A 662 -17.04 51.16 50.78
C VAL A 662 -16.66 52.57 51.23
N ALA A 663 -15.56 53.13 50.73
CA ALA A 663 -15.13 54.49 51.10
C ALA A 663 -16.15 55.55 50.66
N LEU A 664 -16.68 55.46 49.44
CA LEU A 664 -17.71 56.37 48.92
C LEU A 664 -19.06 56.16 49.63
N ALA A 665 -19.46 54.92 49.89
CA ALA A 665 -20.70 54.61 50.59
C ALA A 665 -20.66 55.10 52.05
N ALA A 666 -19.54 54.89 52.75
CA ALA A 666 -19.33 55.39 54.11
C ALA A 666 -19.31 56.93 54.13
N GLU A 667 -18.61 57.56 53.16
CA GLU A 667 -18.60 59.02 53.02
C GLU A 667 -20.03 59.57 52.84
N TRP A 668 -20.81 58.96 51.93
CA TRP A 668 -22.20 59.36 51.67
C TRP A 668 -23.11 59.15 52.88
N PHE A 669 -23.01 58.01 53.56
CA PHE A 669 -23.82 57.68 54.73
C PHE A 669 -23.55 58.66 55.88
N ILE A 670 -22.27 58.94 56.17
CA ILE A 670 -21.87 59.89 57.22
C ILE A 670 -22.33 61.31 56.87
N ARG A 671 -22.25 61.71 55.60
CA ARG A 671 -22.76 63.01 55.14
C ARG A 671 -24.27 63.11 55.34
N LYS A 672 -25.04 62.10 54.91
CA LYS A 672 -26.50 62.06 55.03
C LYS A 672 -26.97 62.07 56.49
N TYR A 673 -26.33 61.26 57.35
CA TYR A 673 -26.66 61.19 58.78
C TYR A 673 -26.45 62.52 59.51
N ASN A 674 -25.46 63.32 59.09
CA ASN A 674 -25.15 64.62 59.68
C ASN A 674 -25.84 65.81 58.98
N GLY A 675 -26.81 65.56 58.08
CA GLY A 675 -27.55 66.62 57.37
C GLY A 675 -26.71 67.41 56.36
N LEU A 676 -25.64 66.80 55.85
CA LEU A 676 -24.71 67.39 54.88
C LEU A 676 -25.03 66.83 53.49
N THR A 677 -26.12 67.29 52.88
CA THR A 677 -26.42 66.99 51.46
C THR A 677 -25.96 68.13 50.57
#